data_AF-A0AAD2DIP2-F1
#
_entry.id   AF-A0AAD2DIP2-F1
#
_cell.length_a   1.000
_cell.length_b   1.000
_cell.length_c   1.000
_cell.angle_alpha   90.00
_cell.angle_beta   90.00
_cell.angle_gamma   90.00
#
_symmetry.space_group_name_H-M   'P 1'
#
loop_
_entity.id
_entity.type
_entity.pdbx_description
1 polymer ?
#
loop_
_entity_poly.entity_id
_entity_poly.type
_entity_poly.pdbx_seq_one_letter_code
_entity_poly.pdbx_strand_id
1 'polypeptide(L)'
;MAVPEIAMGINLPRSPYMLATKFKFGGRNQFCAKASASSSDDGNGRMVIRKEKEGWKLDFSGETLATPLLDTINFPIHMKNLSSKDLEQLAAELRAEIVYAVSKTGGHLSSSLGVVELTVALHHVFNTPDDKIIWDVGHQAYGHKILTGRRSKMHTIRKTSGLAGFPKRDESVHDAFGVGHSSTSISAGLGMAVARDLLGKNNTVVSVIGDGAMTAGQAYEAMNNAGFLDANLVVILNDNKQVSLPTATLDGPATPVGALSGTLSKLQANPKFRQLREAAKIITKQIGPQAHEVAAKFDEYARGMLSASEKGKGYPPAEAAADRMHGVVKYEPKTGKQNKAKSSTLTYTQYFAESLVKEAEMDNRIVAIHAAMGGGTGLNYFHKKFPDRCFDVGIAEQHAVTFAAGLATEGLKPFCAIYSSFLQRGYDQVVHDVDLQKLPVRFAMDRAGLVGADGPTHCGAFDVAYMACLPNMVVMAPSDEAELMHMVATAAAIDDRPSCFRFPRGNGVGAVLPLNNKGTPLEVSTRISTVNLKTSSTIDQSFPKLRILREGNRIAILGYGAIVQQCLGAAEMLKAHNIFPTIADARFCKPLDADLIRRLAKEHEILITAEEGSIGGFGSHVSHFLSLNGILDGPLKLRSMMLPDRYIDHGAPQDQIEEAVAGWCWRWTGFLATVLFVFRVLGFYIDFGSVMSWLRWGGFAVDPVLLANLVAIRSSYDLAVNDLGGSAGGSGGHRNRWWSQKSMVLLVLATTVMMVTGVVTEVTGGHTK
;
A
#
# COMPACT_ATOMS: atom_id res chain seq x y z
N MET A 1 8.92 49.85 -33.16
CA MET A 1 8.65 50.84 -32.09
C MET A 1 8.88 50.12 -30.77
N ALA A 2 9.57 50.62 -29.75
CA ALA A 2 10.52 51.71 -29.57
C ALA A 2 10.94 51.60 -28.08
N VAL A 3 12.23 51.67 -27.77
CA VAL A 3 12.75 51.57 -26.38
C VAL A 3 12.77 52.96 -25.74
N PRO A 4 12.55 53.07 -24.42
CA PRO A 4 13.56 53.68 -23.53
C PRO A 4 13.74 52.81 -22.26
N GLU A 5 14.92 52.38 -21.83
CA GLU A 5 16.10 53.15 -21.38
C GLU A 5 15.80 54.30 -20.39
N ILE A 6 15.98 54.01 -19.10
CA ILE A 6 16.33 55.00 -18.07
C ILE A 6 17.49 54.40 -17.25
N ALA A 7 18.53 55.21 -17.04
CA ALA A 7 19.70 54.88 -16.23
C ALA A 7 19.85 55.88 -15.06
N MET A 8 20.85 55.64 -14.21
CA MET A 8 21.17 56.31 -12.92
C MET A 8 20.40 55.76 -11.71
N GLY A 9 21.01 55.61 -10.52
CA GLY A 9 22.37 55.99 -10.14
C GLY A 9 22.97 55.12 -9.02
N ILE A 10 24.30 55.22 -8.88
CA ILE A 10 25.12 54.46 -7.93
C ILE A 10 25.04 55.10 -6.54
N ASN A 11 24.92 54.29 -5.48
CA ASN A 11 25.42 54.68 -4.15
C ASN A 11 25.85 53.46 -3.31
N LEU A 12 27.13 53.45 -2.93
CA LEU A 12 27.77 52.48 -2.04
C LEU A 12 28.07 53.15 -0.69
N PRO A 13 27.87 52.44 0.43
CA PRO A 13 28.66 52.64 1.65
C PRO A 13 29.85 51.66 1.68
N ARG A 14 30.97 52.07 2.29
CA ARG A 14 32.24 51.31 2.36
C ARG A 14 32.54 50.80 3.78
N SER A 15 33.14 49.59 3.84
CA SER A 15 34.18 49.17 4.82
C SER A 15 33.76 48.99 6.31
N PRO A 16 34.58 48.36 7.19
CA PRO A 16 35.67 47.37 7.02
C PRO A 16 35.18 45.93 7.40
N TYR A 17 35.91 44.82 7.29
CA TYR A 17 37.24 44.51 7.84
C TYR A 17 37.97 43.42 7.02
N MET A 18 39.26 43.64 6.76
CA MET A 18 40.20 42.56 6.43
C MET A 18 40.79 41.98 7.73
N LEU A 19 40.90 40.65 7.79
CA LEU A 19 41.94 40.00 8.59
C LEU A 19 42.36 38.71 7.89
N ALA A 20 43.54 38.75 7.27
CA ALA A 20 44.16 37.59 6.64
C ALA A 20 45.14 36.94 7.63
N THR A 21 45.01 35.64 7.85
CA THR A 21 45.97 34.84 8.63
C THR A 21 46.51 33.69 7.77
N LYS A 22 47.77 33.82 7.36
CA LYS A 22 48.57 32.71 6.82
C LYS A 22 48.98 31.79 7.97
N PHE A 23 48.82 30.47 7.82
CA PHE A 23 49.65 29.50 8.53
C PHE A 23 50.18 28.39 7.61
N LYS A 24 51.25 27.73 8.06
CA LYS A 24 52.27 27.10 7.22
C LYS A 24 52.03 25.60 6.97
N PHE A 25 52.62 25.12 5.87
CA PHE A 25 52.93 23.71 5.63
C PHE A 25 53.75 23.08 6.77
N GLY A 26 53.48 21.82 7.09
CA GLY A 26 54.37 20.96 7.88
C GLY A 26 53.75 19.60 8.23
N GLY A 27 54.52 18.51 8.08
CA GLY A 27 54.18 17.19 8.64
C GLY A 27 53.69 16.13 7.65
N ARG A 28 54.62 15.41 7.02
CA ARG A 28 54.34 14.05 6.51
C ARG A 28 54.13 13.12 7.71
N ASN A 29 53.09 12.29 7.69
CA ASN A 29 53.08 11.01 8.41
C ASN A 29 52.34 9.97 7.55
N GLN A 30 53.11 9.03 6.98
CA GLN A 30 52.56 7.86 6.29
C GLN A 30 52.10 6.84 7.34
N PHE A 31 50.79 6.68 7.53
CA PHE A 31 50.26 5.50 8.19
C PHE A 31 50.12 4.36 7.17
N CYS A 32 51.15 3.51 7.10
CA CYS A 32 51.16 2.31 6.28
C CYS A 32 50.61 1.13 7.07
N ALA A 33 49.28 0.93 7.03
CA ALA A 33 48.65 -0.26 7.61
C ALA A 33 48.75 -1.45 6.64
N LYS A 34 49.79 -2.27 6.78
CA LYS A 34 49.84 -3.60 6.12
C LYS A 34 48.88 -4.55 6.82
N ALA A 35 47.73 -4.83 6.19
CA ALA A 35 46.92 -5.99 6.56
C ALA A 35 47.60 -7.27 6.02
N SER A 36 48.18 -8.07 6.92
CA SER A 36 48.68 -9.40 6.58
C SER A 36 47.51 -10.38 6.46
N ALA A 37 47.27 -10.91 5.26
CA ALA A 37 46.30 -11.98 5.07
C ALA A 37 46.82 -13.30 5.65
N SER A 38 46.39 -13.65 6.85
CA SER A 38 46.52 -15.00 7.40
C SER A 38 45.41 -15.88 6.82
N SER A 39 45.77 -16.83 5.96
CA SER A 39 44.84 -17.83 5.44
C SER A 39 44.55 -18.89 6.52
N SER A 40 43.43 -18.73 7.23
CA SER A 40 42.77 -19.82 7.94
C SER A 40 41.61 -20.31 7.07
N ASP A 41 41.71 -21.55 6.58
CA ASP A 41 40.67 -22.23 5.80
C ASP A 41 39.50 -22.61 6.72
N ASP A 42 38.59 -21.67 6.89
CA ASP A 42 37.38 -21.85 7.70
C ASP A 42 36.25 -22.28 6.75
N GLY A 43 35.91 -23.57 6.79
CA GLY A 43 35.06 -24.30 5.82
C GLY A 43 33.57 -23.92 5.81
N ASN A 44 33.28 -22.64 5.99
CA ASN A 44 31.94 -22.06 5.95
C ASN A 44 31.76 -21.39 4.58
N GLY A 45 30.94 -21.99 3.71
CA GLY A 45 30.81 -21.56 2.32
C GLY A 45 30.37 -20.10 2.21
N ARG A 46 31.25 -19.21 1.76
CA ARG A 46 30.91 -17.79 1.56
C ARG A 46 30.59 -17.49 0.10
N MET A 47 29.70 -16.54 -0.13
CA MET A 47 29.36 -15.99 -1.43
C MET A 47 30.56 -15.17 -1.92
N VAL A 48 31.21 -15.60 -3.01
CA VAL A 48 32.48 -15.01 -3.46
C VAL A 48 32.25 -14.11 -4.67
N ILE A 49 32.87 -12.93 -4.64
CA ILE A 49 32.85 -11.95 -5.72
C ILE A 49 34.26 -11.94 -6.34
N ARG A 50 34.37 -12.29 -7.63
CA ARG A 50 35.67 -12.42 -8.33
C ARG A 50 35.72 -11.51 -9.56
N LYS A 51 36.87 -10.88 -9.79
CA LYS A 51 37.13 -10.10 -11.03
C LYS A 51 37.74 -11.02 -12.09
N GLU A 52 36.96 -11.35 -13.11
CA GLU A 52 37.40 -12.09 -14.31
C GLU A 52 37.68 -11.11 -15.47
N LYS A 53 38.19 -11.60 -16.61
CA LYS A 53 38.57 -10.76 -17.77
C LYS A 53 37.40 -9.96 -18.39
N GLU A 54 36.16 -10.37 -18.15
CA GLU A 54 34.94 -9.74 -18.68
C GLU A 54 34.13 -8.98 -17.62
N GLY A 55 34.59 -8.92 -16.36
CA GLY A 55 33.92 -8.15 -15.29
C GLY A 55 33.91 -8.85 -13.93
N TRP A 56 33.08 -8.34 -13.02
CA TRP A 56 32.85 -8.95 -11.70
C TRP A 56 31.80 -10.06 -11.79
N LYS A 57 32.16 -11.27 -11.37
CA LYS A 57 31.29 -12.45 -11.34
C LYS A 57 30.87 -12.76 -9.92
N LEU A 58 29.57 -12.98 -9.73
CA LEU A 58 28.95 -13.25 -8.44
C LEU A 58 28.68 -14.76 -8.31
N ASP A 59 29.31 -15.43 -7.34
CA ASP A 59 29.05 -16.83 -7.03
C ASP A 59 28.08 -16.96 -5.85
N PHE A 60 26.81 -17.22 -6.16
CA PHE A 60 25.70 -17.33 -5.20
C PHE A 60 25.64 -18.67 -4.43
N SER A 61 26.75 -19.44 -4.36
CA SER A 61 26.76 -20.77 -3.73
C SER A 61 26.96 -20.80 -2.20
N GLY A 62 27.23 -19.67 -1.55
CA GLY A 62 27.56 -19.60 -0.12
C GLY A 62 26.43 -19.09 0.80
N GLU A 63 26.60 -19.35 2.10
CA GLU A 63 25.68 -18.99 3.19
C GLU A 63 25.81 -17.53 3.66
N THR A 64 27.01 -16.94 3.58
CA THR A 64 27.31 -15.57 4.02
C THR A 64 28.04 -14.77 2.94
N LEU A 65 27.79 -13.46 2.82
CA LEU A 65 28.39 -12.64 1.78
C LEU A 65 29.73 -12.06 2.22
N ALA A 66 30.72 -12.09 1.33
CA ALA A 66 31.92 -11.28 1.45
C ALA A 66 31.74 -9.97 0.67
N THR A 67 31.59 -8.86 1.38
CA THR A 67 31.36 -7.51 0.81
C THR A 67 32.29 -6.47 1.43
N PRO A 68 33.62 -6.66 1.31
CA PRO A 68 34.60 -5.91 2.11
C PRO A 68 34.58 -4.39 1.87
N LEU A 69 34.10 -3.90 0.73
CA LEU A 69 33.98 -2.46 0.47
C LEU A 69 32.65 -1.90 0.98
N LEU A 70 31.53 -2.58 0.73
CA LEU A 70 30.20 -2.22 1.24
C LEU A 70 30.15 -2.28 2.78
N ASP A 71 30.95 -3.15 3.41
CA ASP A 71 31.12 -3.21 4.87
C ASP A 71 31.70 -1.91 5.45
N THR A 72 32.38 -1.09 4.64
CA THR A 72 32.89 0.24 5.05
C THR A 72 31.89 1.37 4.83
N ILE A 73 30.77 1.13 4.14
CA ILE A 73 29.85 2.17 3.64
C ILE A 73 28.50 2.07 4.35
N ASN A 74 28.33 2.94 5.35
CA ASN A 74 27.04 3.13 6.03
C ASN A 74 26.22 4.28 5.44
N PHE A 75 26.88 5.32 4.92
CA PHE A 75 26.24 6.53 4.41
C PHE A 75 26.94 7.05 3.14
N PRO A 76 26.25 7.84 2.28
CA PRO A 76 26.81 8.34 1.02
C PRO A 76 28.09 9.18 1.16
N ILE A 77 28.33 9.78 2.33
CA ILE A 77 29.58 10.52 2.61
C ILE A 77 30.83 9.62 2.60
N HIS A 78 30.69 8.32 2.90
CA HIS A 78 31.81 7.36 2.81
C HIS A 78 32.23 7.08 1.35
N MET A 79 31.34 7.35 0.39
CA MET A 79 31.57 7.04 -1.03
C MET A 79 32.36 8.12 -1.77
N LYS A 80 32.51 9.33 -1.22
CA LYS A 80 33.00 10.51 -1.95
C LYS A 80 34.46 10.42 -2.41
N ASN A 81 35.29 9.64 -1.71
CA ASN A 81 36.71 9.47 -2.02
C ASN A 81 37.05 8.15 -2.73
N LEU A 82 36.03 7.38 -3.14
CA LEU A 82 36.21 6.12 -3.84
C LEU A 82 36.64 6.37 -5.30
N SER A 83 37.59 5.57 -5.80
CA SER A 83 37.97 5.60 -7.22
C SER A 83 36.92 4.89 -8.08
N SER A 84 36.92 5.12 -9.39
CA SER A 84 35.99 4.43 -10.30
C SER A 84 36.06 2.90 -10.20
N LYS A 85 37.24 2.33 -9.90
CA LYS A 85 37.42 0.89 -9.66
C LYS A 85 36.77 0.41 -8.37
N ASP A 86 36.78 1.24 -7.33
CA ASP A 86 36.10 0.96 -6.07
C ASP A 86 34.59 1.09 -6.26
N LEU A 87 34.12 2.05 -7.06
CA LEU A 87 32.69 2.17 -7.42
C LEU A 87 32.19 0.98 -8.25
N GLU A 88 32.99 0.43 -9.17
CA GLU A 88 32.69 -0.85 -9.85
C GLU A 88 32.54 -2.00 -8.84
N GLN A 89 33.47 -2.13 -7.89
CA GLN A 89 33.43 -3.16 -6.85
C GLN A 89 32.21 -2.99 -5.96
N LEU A 90 31.91 -1.76 -5.54
CA LEU A 90 30.75 -1.42 -4.73
C LEU A 90 29.44 -1.77 -5.44
N ALA A 91 29.33 -1.54 -6.75
CA ALA A 91 28.17 -1.96 -7.53
C ALA A 91 28.03 -3.50 -7.55
N ALA A 92 29.12 -4.25 -7.69
CA ALA A 92 29.08 -5.72 -7.61
C ALA A 92 28.65 -6.22 -6.21
N GLU A 93 29.20 -5.64 -5.14
CA GLU A 93 28.86 -5.98 -3.76
C GLU A 93 27.43 -5.58 -3.38
N LEU A 94 26.96 -4.41 -3.81
CA LEU A 94 25.58 -3.94 -3.60
C LEU A 94 24.57 -4.82 -4.33
N ARG A 95 24.88 -5.25 -5.56
CA ARG A 95 24.06 -6.21 -6.32
C ARG A 95 23.94 -7.54 -5.58
N ALA A 96 25.06 -8.06 -5.07
CA ALA A 96 25.11 -9.28 -4.27
C ALA A 96 24.23 -9.18 -3.01
N GLU A 97 24.36 -8.08 -2.26
CA GLU A 97 23.57 -7.78 -1.06
C GLU A 97 22.06 -7.73 -1.35
N ILE A 98 21.65 -7.09 -2.46
CA ILE A 98 20.24 -7.03 -2.87
C ILE A 98 19.69 -8.44 -3.14
N VAL A 99 20.40 -9.27 -3.94
CA VAL A 99 19.95 -10.64 -4.21
C VAL A 99 19.80 -11.45 -2.91
N TYR A 100 20.75 -11.31 -1.98
CA TYR A 100 20.67 -12.01 -0.69
C TYR A 100 19.51 -11.51 0.18
N ALA A 101 19.41 -10.19 0.43
CA ALA A 101 18.38 -9.63 1.29
C ALA A 101 16.96 -9.97 0.79
N VAL A 102 16.74 -9.90 -0.52
CA VAL A 102 15.44 -10.21 -1.14
C VAL A 102 15.15 -11.72 -1.14
N SER A 103 16.16 -12.60 -1.21
CA SER A 103 15.97 -14.05 -1.05
C SER A 103 15.31 -14.44 0.29
N LYS A 104 15.61 -13.70 1.36
CA LYS A 104 15.12 -13.98 2.72
C LYS A 104 13.74 -13.38 3.00
N THR A 105 13.31 -12.40 2.21
CA THR A 105 12.13 -11.56 2.46
C THR A 105 11.05 -11.67 1.38
N GLY A 106 11.45 -11.84 0.12
CA GLY A 106 10.61 -11.51 -1.03
C GLY A 106 10.58 -10.00 -1.28
N GLY A 107 10.31 -9.55 -2.51
CA GLY A 107 10.43 -8.13 -2.84
C GLY A 107 10.55 -7.81 -4.31
N HIS A 108 10.83 -6.54 -4.57
CA HIS A 108 11.09 -5.96 -5.89
C HIS A 108 12.56 -6.14 -6.26
N LEU A 109 12.90 -7.33 -6.77
CA LEU A 109 14.28 -7.72 -7.05
C LEU A 109 14.80 -7.01 -8.30
N SER A 110 14.24 -7.32 -9.47
CA SER A 110 14.89 -7.00 -10.75
C SER A 110 14.84 -5.53 -11.16
N SER A 111 13.88 -4.78 -10.63
CA SER A 111 13.86 -3.31 -10.66
C SER A 111 15.06 -2.71 -9.92
N SER A 112 15.36 -3.22 -8.73
CA SER A 112 16.49 -2.78 -7.91
C SER A 112 17.84 -3.17 -8.52
N LEU A 113 17.94 -4.37 -9.11
CA LEU A 113 19.17 -4.83 -9.80
C LEU A 113 19.52 -3.99 -11.04
N GLY A 114 18.49 -3.48 -11.75
CA GLY A 114 18.66 -2.68 -12.96
C GLY A 114 19.18 -1.26 -12.73
N VAL A 115 19.15 -0.75 -11.49
CA VAL A 115 19.59 0.61 -11.12
C VAL A 115 20.75 0.65 -10.14
N VAL A 116 21.46 -0.47 -9.92
CA VAL A 116 22.57 -0.55 -8.96
C VAL A 116 23.67 0.47 -9.29
N GLU A 117 24.14 0.50 -10.53
CA GLU A 117 25.18 1.44 -10.98
C GLU A 117 24.71 2.90 -10.86
N LEU A 118 23.45 3.17 -11.27
CA LEU A 118 22.83 4.49 -11.14
C LEU A 118 22.76 4.94 -9.68
N THR A 119 22.39 4.04 -8.77
CA THR A 119 22.30 4.33 -7.34
C THR A 119 23.67 4.65 -6.73
N VAL A 120 24.71 3.90 -7.12
CA VAL A 120 26.09 4.16 -6.70
C VAL A 120 26.57 5.52 -7.23
N ALA A 121 26.36 5.80 -8.52
CA ALA A 121 26.73 7.07 -9.13
C ALA A 121 26.00 8.26 -8.48
N LEU A 122 24.70 8.14 -8.22
CA LEU A 122 23.90 9.18 -7.55
C LEU A 122 24.43 9.51 -6.16
N HIS A 123 24.70 8.51 -5.31
CA HIS A 123 25.21 8.75 -3.96
C HIS A 123 26.69 9.19 -3.95
N HIS A 124 27.49 8.79 -4.94
CA HIS A 124 28.86 9.30 -5.11
C HIS A 124 28.86 10.78 -5.51
N VAL A 125 28.02 11.19 -6.46
CA VAL A 125 27.96 12.59 -6.94
C VAL A 125 27.20 13.51 -5.96
N PHE A 126 25.97 13.18 -5.58
CA PHE A 126 25.07 14.07 -4.84
C PHE A 126 25.16 13.95 -3.31
N ASN A 127 24.99 15.06 -2.60
CA ASN A 127 25.10 15.19 -1.15
C ASN A 127 23.73 15.07 -0.47
N THR A 128 23.10 13.90 -0.56
CA THR A 128 21.88 13.61 0.22
C THR A 128 22.20 13.55 1.73
N PRO A 129 21.37 14.10 2.64
CA PRO A 129 19.98 14.53 2.42
C PRO A 129 19.80 15.99 1.95
N ASP A 130 20.86 16.79 1.79
CA ASP A 130 20.72 18.18 1.33
C ASP A 130 20.25 18.22 -0.13
N ASP A 131 20.96 17.52 -1.02
CA ASP A 131 20.49 17.20 -2.36
C ASP A 131 19.32 16.20 -2.29
N LYS A 132 18.27 16.47 -3.06
CA LYS A 132 17.03 15.68 -3.04
C LYS A 132 17.08 14.65 -4.16
N ILE A 133 17.07 13.36 -3.80
CA ILE A 133 16.94 12.25 -4.74
C ILE A 133 15.55 11.65 -4.54
N ILE A 134 14.73 11.71 -5.59
CA ILE A 134 13.34 11.22 -5.60
C ILE A 134 13.28 10.02 -6.53
N TRP A 135 12.82 8.88 -6.02
CA TRP A 135 12.64 7.65 -6.80
C TRP A 135 11.17 7.48 -7.16
N ASP A 136 10.82 7.49 -8.44
CA ASP A 136 9.44 7.25 -8.89
C ASP A 136 9.02 5.79 -8.60
N VAL A 137 7.79 5.57 -8.11
CA VAL A 137 7.30 4.29 -7.53
C VAL A 137 8.09 3.84 -6.28
N GLY A 138 9.43 3.79 -6.34
CA GLY A 138 10.31 3.45 -5.23
C GLY A 138 10.75 1.99 -5.17
N HIS A 139 10.10 1.11 -5.92
CA HIS A 139 10.38 -0.33 -6.00
C HIS A 139 11.77 -0.72 -6.53
N GLN A 140 12.54 0.26 -7.03
CA GLN A 140 13.92 0.13 -7.50
C GLN A 140 14.94 0.63 -6.45
N ALA A 141 14.49 1.22 -5.34
CA ALA A 141 15.32 1.95 -4.39
C ALA A 141 15.98 1.08 -3.30
N TYR A 142 16.04 -0.26 -3.44
CA TYR A 142 16.65 -1.12 -2.41
C TYR A 142 18.15 -0.83 -2.23
N GLY A 143 18.86 -0.56 -3.33
CA GLY A 143 20.25 -0.10 -3.28
C GLY A 143 20.41 1.24 -2.54
N HIS A 144 19.47 2.17 -2.75
CA HIS A 144 19.43 3.45 -2.05
C HIS A 144 19.23 3.25 -0.54
N LYS A 145 18.32 2.35 -0.13
CA LYS A 145 18.13 2.02 1.29
C LYS A 145 19.41 1.44 1.92
N ILE A 146 20.07 0.50 1.26
CA ILE A 146 21.32 -0.10 1.73
C ILE A 146 22.40 0.97 1.96
N LEU A 147 22.65 1.84 0.96
CA LEU A 147 23.68 2.89 1.02
C LEU A 147 23.35 4.09 1.93
N THR A 148 22.16 4.12 2.56
CA THR A 148 21.68 5.22 3.42
C THR A 148 21.32 4.71 4.83
N GLY A 149 22.22 3.93 5.42
CA GLY A 149 22.18 3.51 6.82
C GLY A 149 21.21 2.38 7.16
N ARG A 150 20.53 1.78 6.18
CA ARG A 150 19.47 0.78 6.42
C ARG A 150 19.86 -0.66 6.08
N ARG A 151 21.11 -0.92 5.63
CA ARG A 151 21.63 -2.25 5.28
C ARG A 151 21.28 -3.33 6.31
N SER A 152 21.60 -3.11 7.58
CA SER A 152 21.34 -4.06 8.68
C SER A 152 19.86 -4.42 8.86
N LYS A 153 18.94 -3.54 8.46
CA LYS A 153 17.48 -3.74 8.54
C LYS A 153 16.86 -4.34 7.27
N MET A 154 17.61 -4.57 6.20
CA MET A 154 17.06 -5.09 4.93
C MET A 154 16.38 -6.46 5.07
N HIS A 155 16.76 -7.27 6.05
CA HIS A 155 16.08 -8.53 6.38
C HIS A 155 14.63 -8.35 6.93
N THR A 156 14.22 -7.11 7.23
CA THR A 156 12.87 -6.73 7.67
C THR A 156 12.02 -6.10 6.56
N ILE A 157 12.57 -5.90 5.35
CA ILE A 157 11.86 -5.14 4.31
C ILE A 157 10.51 -5.80 3.95
N ARG A 158 9.45 -4.98 3.85
CA ARG A 158 8.05 -5.35 3.62
C ARG A 158 7.42 -6.25 4.69
N LYS A 159 8.07 -6.47 5.83
CA LYS A 159 7.49 -7.15 7.00
C LYS A 159 6.90 -6.13 7.97
N THR A 160 5.96 -6.60 8.78
CA THR A 160 5.33 -5.87 9.87
C THR A 160 6.40 -5.24 10.78
N SER A 161 6.25 -3.96 11.09
CA SER A 161 7.22 -3.15 11.85
C SER A 161 8.65 -3.08 11.27
N GLY A 162 8.84 -3.49 10.01
CA GLY A 162 10.10 -3.45 9.27
C GLY A 162 10.20 -2.27 8.28
N LEU A 163 11.26 -2.26 7.45
CA LEU A 163 11.41 -1.25 6.40
C LEU A 163 10.27 -1.35 5.36
N ALA A 164 9.77 -0.22 4.87
CA ALA A 164 8.83 -0.17 3.76
C ALA A 164 9.45 -0.69 2.46
N GLY A 165 8.62 -1.25 1.58
CA GLY A 165 9.04 -1.67 0.22
C GLY A 165 9.39 -0.52 -0.73
N PHE A 166 9.14 0.72 -0.30
CA PHE A 166 9.33 1.97 -1.06
C PHE A 166 9.96 3.03 -0.13
N PRO A 167 10.57 4.11 -0.66
CA PRO A 167 10.96 5.26 0.14
C PRO A 167 9.79 5.85 0.95
N LYS A 168 10.01 6.08 2.24
CA LYS A 168 9.04 6.64 3.19
C LYS A 168 9.74 7.72 4.01
N ARG A 169 9.24 8.96 3.96
CA ARG A 169 9.89 10.14 4.57
C ARG A 169 10.19 9.96 6.07
N ASP A 170 9.28 9.30 6.80
CA ASP A 170 9.44 9.05 8.23
C ASP A 170 10.38 7.86 8.55
N GLU A 171 10.81 7.09 7.54
CA GLU A 171 11.78 6.00 7.69
C GLU A 171 13.23 6.51 7.55
N SER A 172 13.48 7.54 6.74
CA SER A 172 14.83 8.09 6.54
C SER A 172 14.80 9.51 5.98
N VAL A 173 15.71 10.37 6.48
CA VAL A 173 15.98 11.71 5.91
C VAL A 173 16.46 11.68 4.46
N HIS A 174 16.94 10.52 3.98
CA HIS A 174 17.35 10.33 2.59
C HIS A 174 16.17 10.01 1.65
N ASP A 175 15.01 9.66 2.18
CA ASP A 175 13.79 9.42 1.40
C ASP A 175 13.06 10.74 1.19
N ALA A 176 13.57 11.55 0.24
CA ALA A 176 13.12 12.93 0.04
C ALA A 176 11.60 13.08 -0.20
N PHE A 177 10.98 12.09 -0.85
CA PHE A 177 9.55 12.00 -1.08
C PHE A 177 9.04 10.58 -0.81
N GLY A 178 7.80 10.47 -0.30
CA GLY A 178 7.14 9.17 -0.08
C GLY A 178 6.43 8.72 -1.34
N VAL A 179 6.58 7.46 -1.73
CA VAL A 179 6.12 6.95 -3.03
C VAL A 179 5.53 5.54 -2.95
N GLY A 180 4.80 5.17 -4.00
CA GLY A 180 4.26 3.84 -4.22
C GLY A 180 3.45 3.84 -5.52
N HIS A 181 2.53 4.81 -5.64
CA HIS A 181 2.00 5.22 -6.94
C HIS A 181 3.09 5.86 -7.80
N SER A 182 3.00 5.60 -9.09
CA SER A 182 3.86 6.07 -10.18
C SER A 182 3.70 7.56 -10.51
N SER A 183 4.67 8.07 -11.27
CA SER A 183 4.60 9.32 -12.05
C SER A 183 4.52 10.61 -11.23
N THR A 184 4.72 10.51 -9.92
CA THR A 184 4.70 11.63 -8.96
C THR A 184 6.06 12.32 -8.83
N SER A 185 7.17 11.67 -9.23
CA SER A 185 8.52 12.15 -8.95
C SER A 185 8.89 13.48 -9.61
N ILE A 186 8.44 13.73 -10.85
CA ILE A 186 8.73 14.98 -11.56
C ILE A 186 7.91 16.12 -10.94
N SER A 187 6.63 15.90 -10.63
CA SER A 187 5.77 16.87 -9.93
C SER A 187 6.37 17.26 -8.57
N ALA A 188 6.75 16.26 -7.76
CA ALA A 188 7.36 16.48 -6.46
C ALA A 188 8.73 17.18 -6.57
N GLY A 189 9.55 16.78 -7.55
CA GLY A 189 10.86 17.39 -7.82
C GLY A 189 10.74 18.86 -8.23
N LEU A 190 9.78 19.19 -9.09
CA LEU A 190 9.51 20.57 -9.50
C LEU A 190 9.12 21.44 -8.30
N GLY A 191 8.21 20.94 -7.44
CA GLY A 191 7.85 21.63 -6.19
C GLY A 191 9.04 21.84 -5.25
N MET A 192 9.95 20.86 -5.13
CA MET A 192 11.17 20.99 -4.34
C MET A 192 12.19 21.97 -4.94
N ALA A 193 12.29 22.04 -6.28
CA ALA A 193 13.16 22.99 -6.97
C ALA A 193 12.67 24.43 -6.78
N VAL A 194 11.39 24.68 -6.99
CA VAL A 194 10.76 26.00 -6.73
C VAL A 194 10.92 26.40 -5.26
N ALA A 195 10.69 25.47 -4.32
CA ALA A 195 10.87 25.73 -2.89
C ALA A 195 12.32 26.00 -2.50
N ARG A 196 13.31 25.37 -3.14
CA ARG A 196 14.74 25.69 -2.97
C ARG A 196 15.02 27.14 -3.37
N ASP A 197 14.58 27.52 -4.57
CA ASP A 197 14.91 28.83 -5.16
C ASP A 197 14.27 29.97 -4.36
N LEU A 198 13.00 29.81 -3.94
CA LEU A 198 12.30 30.76 -3.05
C LEU A 198 12.93 30.87 -1.65
N LEU A 199 13.62 29.83 -1.18
CA LEU A 199 14.34 29.83 0.11
C LEU A 199 15.81 30.23 -0.02
N GLY A 200 16.28 30.67 -1.20
CA GLY A 200 17.67 31.06 -1.43
C GLY A 200 18.69 29.93 -1.26
N LYS A 201 18.25 28.66 -1.42
CA LYS A 201 19.10 27.47 -1.30
C LYS A 201 19.74 27.11 -2.64
N ASN A 202 20.80 26.31 -2.59
CA ASN A 202 21.60 25.91 -3.76
C ASN A 202 21.72 24.38 -3.94
N ASN A 203 20.91 23.58 -3.24
CA ASN A 203 20.93 22.13 -3.37
C ASN A 203 20.40 21.65 -4.75
N THR A 204 20.81 20.48 -5.19
CA THR A 204 20.25 19.85 -6.40
C THR A 204 18.95 19.11 -6.06
N VAL A 205 18.08 18.98 -7.07
CA VAL A 205 16.90 18.12 -7.02
C VAL A 205 16.96 17.18 -8.23
N VAL A 206 16.82 15.89 -7.97
CA VAL A 206 16.96 14.80 -8.94
C VAL A 206 15.74 13.87 -8.85
N SER A 207 15.01 13.72 -9.95
CA SER A 207 13.89 12.78 -10.07
C SER A 207 14.28 11.60 -10.97
N VAL A 208 14.31 10.40 -10.42
CA VAL A 208 14.62 9.15 -11.13
C VAL A 208 13.31 8.43 -11.49
N ILE A 209 12.98 8.39 -12.77
CA ILE A 209 11.70 7.89 -13.28
C ILE A 209 11.91 6.79 -14.33
N GLY A 210 11.08 5.74 -14.28
CA GLY A 210 11.13 4.65 -15.27
C GLY A 210 10.35 4.96 -16.54
N ASP A 211 10.73 4.34 -17.65
CA ASP A 211 10.05 4.42 -18.95
C ASP A 211 8.55 4.09 -18.88
N GLY A 212 8.16 3.09 -18.06
CA GLY A 212 6.75 2.80 -17.80
C GLY A 212 6.01 3.96 -17.11
N ALA A 213 6.61 4.61 -16.10
CA ALA A 213 5.99 5.71 -15.37
C ALA A 213 5.90 7.00 -16.20
N MET A 214 6.78 7.19 -17.19
CA MET A 214 6.68 8.27 -18.18
C MET A 214 5.42 8.19 -19.05
N THR A 215 4.65 7.10 -19.03
CA THR A 215 3.41 6.99 -19.82
C THR A 215 2.20 7.72 -19.22
N ALA A 216 2.25 8.10 -17.95
CA ALA A 216 1.13 8.79 -17.27
C ALA A 216 1.05 10.29 -17.59
N GLY A 217 -0.17 10.82 -17.71
CA GLY A 217 -0.45 12.25 -17.94
C GLY A 217 0.31 13.18 -16.98
N GLN A 218 0.28 12.90 -15.68
CA GLN A 218 0.97 13.67 -14.64
C GLN A 218 2.48 13.87 -14.89
N ALA A 219 3.16 12.91 -15.54
CA ALA A 219 4.58 13.05 -15.88
C ALA A 219 4.78 14.10 -17.00
N TYR A 220 3.90 14.13 -18.01
CA TYR A 220 3.93 15.12 -19.08
C TYR A 220 3.53 16.51 -18.59
N GLU A 221 2.49 16.62 -17.76
CA GLU A 221 2.06 17.87 -17.13
C GLU A 221 3.21 18.50 -16.33
N ALA A 222 3.89 17.69 -15.51
CA ALA A 222 5.02 18.13 -14.71
C ALA A 222 6.24 18.54 -15.56
N MET A 223 6.57 17.81 -16.63
CA MET A 223 7.62 18.21 -17.57
C MET A 223 7.29 19.52 -18.30
N ASN A 224 6.04 19.67 -18.75
CA ASN A 224 5.57 20.88 -19.42
C ASN A 224 5.65 22.09 -18.48
N ASN A 225 5.24 21.94 -17.21
CA ASN A 225 5.33 23.01 -16.23
C ASN A 225 6.79 23.30 -15.81
N ALA A 226 7.65 22.28 -15.70
CA ALA A 226 9.08 22.48 -15.45
C ALA A 226 9.77 23.29 -16.56
N GLY A 227 9.42 23.00 -17.83
CA GLY A 227 9.89 23.78 -18.99
C GLY A 227 9.36 25.21 -19.03
N PHE A 228 8.10 25.43 -18.64
CA PHE A 228 7.52 26.78 -18.54
C PHE A 228 8.19 27.63 -17.44
N LEU A 229 8.57 27.01 -16.31
CA LEU A 229 9.23 27.68 -15.19
C LEU A 229 10.75 27.82 -15.33
N ASP A 230 11.35 27.27 -16.40
CA ASP A 230 12.81 27.10 -16.58
C ASP A 230 13.50 26.54 -15.31
N ALA A 231 12.84 25.57 -14.68
CA ALA A 231 13.21 25.11 -13.34
C ALA A 231 14.49 24.27 -13.37
N ASN A 232 15.47 24.63 -12.53
CA ASN A 232 16.71 23.86 -12.36
C ASN A 232 16.45 22.55 -11.59
N LEU A 233 16.01 21.53 -12.33
CA LEU A 233 15.62 20.18 -11.91
C LEU A 233 16.31 19.15 -12.82
N VAL A 234 16.91 18.11 -12.24
CA VAL A 234 17.48 16.99 -13.00
C VAL A 234 16.46 15.85 -13.09
N VAL A 235 16.08 15.45 -14.30
CA VAL A 235 15.22 14.26 -14.53
C VAL A 235 16.06 13.16 -15.17
N ILE A 236 16.14 12.01 -14.51
CA ILE A 236 16.84 10.82 -14.99
C ILE A 236 15.82 9.79 -15.43
N LEU A 237 15.76 9.56 -16.74
CA LEU A 237 14.96 8.49 -17.34
C LEU A 237 15.73 7.15 -17.26
N ASN A 238 15.27 6.26 -16.39
CA ASN A 238 15.70 4.87 -16.30
C ASN A 238 14.94 4.03 -17.34
N ASP A 239 15.36 4.12 -18.60
CA ASP A 239 14.82 3.34 -19.71
C ASP A 239 15.34 1.89 -19.64
N ASN A 240 14.45 0.97 -19.26
CA ASN A 240 14.74 -0.47 -19.24
C ASN A 240 13.83 -1.28 -20.18
N LYS A 241 13.02 -0.58 -21.00
CA LYS A 241 12.06 -1.12 -21.98
C LYS A 241 11.05 -2.12 -21.40
N GLN A 242 10.74 -2.03 -20.10
CA GLN A 242 9.81 -2.92 -19.40
C GLN A 242 9.07 -2.17 -18.29
N VAL A 243 7.79 -2.49 -18.10
CA VAL A 243 6.99 -1.83 -17.06
C VAL A 243 7.42 -2.28 -15.65
N SER A 244 7.33 -1.35 -14.70
CA SER A 244 7.60 -1.47 -13.25
C SER A 244 6.60 -2.32 -12.46
N LEU A 245 5.85 -3.19 -13.12
CA LEU A 245 4.70 -3.92 -12.57
C LEU A 245 4.77 -5.41 -12.97
N PRO A 246 3.98 -6.31 -12.36
CA PRO A 246 3.89 -7.72 -12.78
C PRO A 246 3.15 -7.86 -14.12
N THR A 247 3.77 -7.38 -15.19
CA THR A 247 3.30 -7.38 -16.57
C THR A 247 3.76 -8.61 -17.36
N ALA A 248 3.93 -9.74 -16.68
CA ALA A 248 4.21 -11.00 -17.34
C ALA A 248 3.00 -11.41 -18.19
N THR A 249 3.16 -11.31 -19.51
CA THR A 249 2.32 -12.07 -20.44
C THR A 249 2.68 -13.54 -20.29
N LEU A 250 1.81 -14.43 -20.77
CA LEU A 250 2.07 -15.88 -20.67
C LEU A 250 3.29 -16.34 -21.49
N ASP A 251 3.80 -15.48 -22.37
CA ASP A 251 4.91 -15.77 -23.28
C ASP A 251 6.15 -14.87 -23.02
N GLY A 252 6.14 -14.00 -21.98
CA GLY A 252 7.29 -13.15 -21.61
C GLY A 252 6.95 -11.78 -20.99
N PRO A 253 7.95 -10.92 -20.74
CA PRO A 253 7.74 -9.61 -20.14
C PRO A 253 7.13 -8.62 -21.15
N ALA A 254 6.08 -7.90 -20.76
CA ALA A 254 5.49 -6.88 -21.62
C ALA A 254 6.42 -5.66 -21.79
N THR A 255 6.51 -5.16 -23.01
CA THR A 255 7.14 -3.86 -23.31
C THR A 255 6.17 -2.72 -22.96
N PRO A 256 6.66 -1.53 -22.54
CA PRO A 256 5.80 -0.38 -22.26
C PRO A 256 5.13 0.07 -23.54
N VAL A 257 3.80 -0.01 -23.55
CA VAL A 257 2.96 0.51 -24.62
C VAL A 257 3.00 2.04 -24.66
N GLY A 258 2.81 2.58 -25.87
CA GLY A 258 2.84 4.03 -26.14
C GLY A 258 3.88 4.40 -27.18
N ALA A 259 3.51 5.29 -28.09
CA ALA A 259 4.39 5.75 -29.17
C ALA A 259 5.70 6.36 -28.64
N LEU A 260 5.68 7.00 -27.45
CA LEU A 260 6.88 7.61 -26.87
C LEU A 260 7.97 6.56 -26.57
N SER A 261 7.66 5.44 -25.93
CA SER A 261 8.59 4.33 -25.66
C SER A 261 9.27 3.83 -26.95
N GLY A 262 8.46 3.61 -28.00
CA GLY A 262 8.94 3.23 -29.32
C GLY A 262 9.81 4.30 -29.99
N THR A 263 9.47 5.58 -29.86
CA THR A 263 10.27 6.68 -30.42
C THR A 263 11.55 6.97 -29.63
N LEU A 264 11.55 6.90 -28.30
CA LEU A 264 12.72 7.01 -27.44
C LEU A 264 13.74 5.91 -27.76
N SER A 265 13.28 4.65 -27.85
CA SER A 265 14.11 3.53 -28.30
C SER A 265 14.71 3.76 -29.69
N LYS A 266 13.92 4.27 -30.65
CA LYS A 266 14.41 4.59 -32.01
C LYS A 266 15.36 5.79 -32.04
N LEU A 267 15.16 6.80 -31.18
CA LEU A 267 16.00 7.99 -31.05
C LEU A 267 17.37 7.64 -30.42
N GLN A 268 17.39 6.89 -29.31
CA GLN A 268 18.64 6.43 -28.68
C GLN A 268 19.46 5.49 -29.59
N ALA A 269 18.78 4.71 -30.43
CA ALA A 269 19.40 3.83 -31.42
C ALA A 269 19.94 4.59 -32.66
N ASN A 270 19.49 5.82 -32.93
CA ASN A 270 19.86 6.56 -34.12
C ASN A 270 21.31 7.12 -34.03
N PRO A 271 22.23 6.74 -34.94
CA PRO A 271 23.60 7.25 -34.94
C PRO A 271 23.69 8.77 -35.03
N LYS A 272 22.78 9.41 -35.78
CA LYS A 272 22.71 10.87 -35.90
C LYS A 272 22.28 11.55 -34.60
N PHE A 273 21.44 10.91 -33.78
CA PHE A 273 21.03 11.46 -32.49
C PHE A 273 22.15 11.36 -31.45
N ARG A 274 22.99 10.32 -31.51
CA ARG A 274 24.23 10.24 -30.71
C ARG A 274 25.21 11.34 -31.10
N GLN A 275 25.41 11.57 -32.40
CA GLN A 275 26.23 12.69 -32.90
C GLN A 275 25.63 14.05 -32.53
N LEU A 276 24.31 14.21 -32.57
CA LEU A 276 23.62 15.43 -32.16
C LEU A 276 23.74 15.68 -30.65
N ARG A 277 23.73 14.63 -29.81
CA ARG A 277 23.99 14.73 -28.37
C ARG A 277 25.45 15.13 -28.07
N GLU A 278 26.42 14.61 -28.82
CA GLU A 278 27.82 15.07 -28.71
C GLU A 278 28.00 16.51 -29.26
N ALA A 279 27.23 16.93 -30.26
CA ALA A 279 27.20 18.33 -30.70
C ALA A 279 26.49 19.25 -29.70
N ALA A 280 25.47 18.77 -28.99
CA ALA A 280 24.77 19.52 -27.93
C ALA A 280 25.66 19.86 -26.73
N LYS A 281 26.77 19.11 -26.51
CA LYS A 281 27.84 19.49 -25.55
C LYS A 281 28.54 20.80 -25.91
N ILE A 282 28.51 21.21 -27.18
CA ILE A 282 29.07 22.49 -27.65
C ILE A 282 28.04 23.62 -27.46
N ILE A 283 26.75 23.30 -27.49
CA ILE A 283 25.62 24.23 -27.32
C ILE A 283 24.96 24.02 -25.93
N THR A 284 25.77 23.95 -24.87
CA THR A 284 25.28 23.85 -23.47
C THR A 284 25.48 25.15 -22.65
N LYS A 285 25.74 26.28 -23.32
CA LYS A 285 26.05 27.58 -22.68
C LYS A 285 24.85 28.33 -22.08
N GLN A 286 23.64 27.79 -22.17
CA GLN A 286 22.43 28.35 -21.53
C GLN A 286 22.06 27.65 -20.21
N ILE A 287 22.66 26.50 -19.90
CA ILE A 287 22.49 25.84 -18.61
C ILE A 287 23.54 26.40 -17.65
N GLY A 288 23.10 26.87 -16.46
CA GLY A 288 23.97 27.55 -15.50
C GLY A 288 25.22 26.73 -15.12
N PRO A 289 26.38 27.38 -14.86
CA PRO A 289 27.68 26.70 -14.80
C PRO A 289 27.79 25.59 -13.75
N GLN A 290 27.06 25.69 -12.64
CA GLN A 290 27.03 24.65 -11.59
C GLN A 290 26.30 23.38 -12.05
N ALA A 291 25.17 23.51 -12.76
CA ALA A 291 24.43 22.35 -13.27
C ALA A 291 25.21 21.64 -14.39
N HIS A 292 25.97 22.39 -15.20
CA HIS A 292 26.84 21.84 -16.23
C HIS A 292 27.95 20.94 -15.65
N GLU A 293 28.65 21.38 -14.59
CA GLU A 293 29.73 20.59 -13.98
C GLU A 293 29.23 19.29 -13.32
N VAL A 294 28.06 19.34 -12.66
CA VAL A 294 27.43 18.18 -12.04
C VAL A 294 26.92 17.19 -13.10
N ALA A 295 26.28 17.69 -14.16
CA ALA A 295 25.83 16.85 -15.28
C ALA A 295 27.00 16.24 -16.05
N ALA A 296 28.11 16.96 -16.24
CA ALA A 296 29.31 16.47 -16.89
C ALA A 296 29.98 15.36 -16.06
N LYS A 297 30.15 15.55 -14.75
CA LYS A 297 30.66 14.50 -13.85
C LYS A 297 29.76 13.27 -13.87
N PHE A 298 28.44 13.45 -13.81
CA PHE A 298 27.48 12.34 -13.88
C PHE A 298 27.53 11.59 -15.22
N ASP A 299 27.60 12.30 -16.36
CA ASP A 299 27.75 11.69 -17.70
C ASP A 299 29.10 10.96 -17.84
N GLU A 300 30.19 11.50 -17.29
CA GLU A 300 31.51 10.86 -17.26
C GLU A 300 31.50 9.55 -16.45
N TYR A 301 30.97 9.56 -15.22
CA TYR A 301 30.85 8.35 -14.39
C TYR A 301 29.88 7.33 -14.98
N ALA A 302 28.71 7.76 -15.47
CA ALA A 302 27.74 6.88 -16.12
C ALA A 302 28.30 6.25 -17.40
N ARG A 303 29.18 6.95 -18.13
CA ARG A 303 29.94 6.40 -19.27
C ARG A 303 31.00 5.39 -18.83
N GLY A 304 31.68 5.62 -17.70
CA GLY A 304 32.63 4.68 -17.13
C GLY A 304 32.00 3.33 -16.74
N MET A 305 30.74 3.33 -16.33
CA MET A 305 29.99 2.14 -15.88
C MET A 305 29.14 1.48 -17.01
N LEU A 306 29.42 1.77 -18.28
CA LEU A 306 28.54 1.47 -19.42
C LEU A 306 28.20 -0.02 -19.61
N SER A 307 27.01 -0.37 -19.13
CA SER A 307 26.15 -1.40 -19.71
C SER A 307 24.71 -0.96 -19.46
N ALA A 308 23.80 -1.18 -20.40
CA ALA A 308 22.43 -0.67 -20.31
C ALA A 308 21.72 -1.10 -19.01
N SER A 309 20.73 -0.32 -18.57
CA SER A 309 19.84 -0.62 -17.45
C SER A 309 18.89 -1.74 -17.84
N GLU A 310 19.33 -3.00 -17.70
CA GLU A 310 18.49 -4.17 -17.97
C GLU A 310 17.81 -4.68 -16.70
N LYS A 311 16.52 -5.04 -16.80
CA LYS A 311 15.75 -5.57 -15.68
C LYS A 311 16.29 -6.96 -15.28
N GLY A 312 16.79 -7.08 -14.05
CA GLY A 312 17.38 -8.30 -13.49
C GLY A 312 18.90 -8.44 -13.65
N LYS A 313 19.55 -7.43 -14.25
CA LYS A 313 20.95 -7.43 -14.64
C LYS A 313 21.94 -7.89 -13.55
N GLY A 314 22.87 -8.76 -13.95
CA GLY A 314 23.90 -9.36 -13.12
C GLY A 314 23.39 -10.47 -12.19
N TYR A 315 22.19 -10.98 -12.43
CA TYR A 315 21.63 -12.14 -11.74
C TYR A 315 20.95 -13.09 -12.75
N PRO A 316 21.66 -14.11 -13.26
CA PRO A 316 21.20 -14.93 -14.38
C PRO A 316 19.80 -15.56 -14.24
N PRO A 317 19.36 -16.03 -13.04
CA PRO A 317 17.99 -16.52 -12.87
C PRO A 317 16.90 -15.45 -13.09
N ALA A 318 17.16 -14.18 -12.76
CA ALA A 318 16.23 -13.10 -13.06
C ALA A 318 16.28 -12.68 -14.54
N GLU A 319 17.45 -12.72 -15.19
CA GLU A 319 17.58 -12.46 -16.62
C GLU A 319 16.86 -13.51 -17.49
N ALA A 320 16.84 -14.77 -17.04
CA ALA A 320 16.16 -15.88 -17.74
C ALA A 320 14.65 -15.96 -17.48
N ALA A 321 14.12 -15.33 -16.43
CA ALA A 321 12.72 -15.47 -16.03
C ALA A 321 11.75 -14.65 -16.91
N ALA A 322 10.56 -15.21 -17.19
CA ALA A 322 9.54 -14.56 -18.02
C ALA A 322 8.97 -13.25 -17.41
N ASP A 323 8.88 -13.16 -16.08
CA ASP A 323 8.53 -11.93 -15.34
C ASP A 323 9.77 -11.12 -14.93
N ARG A 324 10.96 -11.55 -15.39
CA ARG A 324 12.28 -11.13 -14.93
C ARG A 324 12.44 -11.16 -13.40
N MET A 325 11.77 -12.05 -12.68
CA MET A 325 11.74 -12.07 -11.20
C MET A 325 11.42 -10.68 -10.61
N HIS A 326 10.41 -9.99 -11.16
CA HIS A 326 10.06 -8.64 -10.74
C HIS A 326 9.53 -8.58 -9.32
N GLY A 327 8.52 -9.38 -8.99
CA GLY A 327 7.98 -9.53 -7.65
C GLY A 327 8.16 -10.97 -7.17
N VAL A 328 9.12 -11.20 -6.28
CA VAL A 328 9.45 -12.55 -5.79
C VAL A 328 8.96 -12.80 -4.37
N VAL A 329 8.59 -14.04 -4.07
CA VAL A 329 8.56 -14.56 -2.68
C VAL A 329 9.98 -15.00 -2.26
N LYS A 330 10.15 -15.58 -1.08
CA LYS A 330 11.45 -16.18 -0.68
C LYS A 330 11.94 -17.18 -1.73
N TYR A 331 13.22 -17.14 -2.09
CA TYR A 331 13.80 -17.99 -3.12
C TYR A 331 15.21 -18.45 -2.77
N GLU A 332 15.69 -19.49 -3.45
CA GLU A 332 17.08 -19.94 -3.35
C GLU A 332 17.97 -19.08 -4.27
N PRO A 333 18.98 -18.35 -3.76
CA PRO A 333 19.82 -17.45 -4.56
C PRO A 333 20.47 -18.11 -5.77
N LYS A 334 20.99 -19.33 -5.62
CA LYS A 334 21.70 -20.04 -6.70
C LYS A 334 20.82 -20.41 -7.89
N THR A 335 19.57 -20.80 -7.64
CA THR A 335 18.67 -21.36 -8.67
C THR A 335 17.55 -20.41 -9.10
N GLY A 336 17.29 -19.35 -8.32
CA GLY A 336 16.11 -18.50 -8.47
C GLY A 336 14.79 -19.18 -8.09
N LYS A 337 14.82 -20.44 -7.62
CA LYS A 337 13.63 -21.24 -7.33
C LYS A 337 12.84 -20.62 -6.17
N GLN A 338 11.62 -20.16 -6.47
CA GLN A 338 10.74 -19.51 -5.51
C GLN A 338 9.99 -20.52 -4.64
N ASN A 339 10.02 -20.31 -3.32
CA ASN A 339 9.30 -21.10 -2.32
C ASN A 339 7.87 -20.58 -2.17
N LYS A 340 7.02 -20.91 -3.16
CA LYS A 340 5.58 -20.62 -3.13
C LYS A 340 4.85 -21.68 -2.32
N ALA A 341 4.00 -21.25 -1.38
CA ALA A 341 3.07 -22.15 -0.70
C ALA A 341 2.08 -22.73 -1.72
N LYS A 342 1.78 -24.02 -1.61
CA LYS A 342 0.71 -24.64 -2.41
C LYS A 342 -0.65 -24.18 -1.87
N SER A 343 -1.50 -23.66 -2.75
CA SER A 343 -2.90 -23.38 -2.47
C SER A 343 -3.77 -24.52 -3.02
N SER A 344 -4.88 -24.82 -2.35
CA SER A 344 -5.96 -25.67 -2.89
C SER A 344 -6.89 -24.92 -3.86
N THR A 345 -6.89 -23.59 -3.81
CA THR A 345 -7.77 -22.70 -4.59
C THR A 345 -6.95 -21.72 -5.44
N LEU A 346 -7.59 -21.17 -6.48
CA LEU A 346 -6.99 -20.14 -7.35
C LEU A 346 -7.06 -18.76 -6.69
N THR A 347 -6.40 -17.77 -7.30
CA THR A 347 -6.54 -16.36 -6.88
C THR A 347 -7.89 -15.78 -7.33
N TYR A 348 -8.43 -14.81 -6.60
CA TYR A 348 -9.61 -14.04 -7.06
C TYR A 348 -9.37 -13.42 -8.45
N THR A 349 -8.16 -12.92 -8.73
CA THR A 349 -7.72 -12.45 -10.05
C THR A 349 -7.92 -13.50 -11.16
N GLN A 350 -7.57 -14.76 -10.88
CA GLN A 350 -7.70 -15.85 -11.87
C GLN A 350 -9.16 -16.28 -12.02
N TYR A 351 -9.95 -16.36 -10.94
CA TYR A 351 -11.38 -16.63 -11.03
C TYR A 351 -12.13 -15.54 -11.82
N PHE A 352 -11.80 -14.26 -11.61
CA PHE A 352 -12.27 -13.14 -12.43
C PHE A 352 -11.93 -13.34 -13.91
N ALA A 353 -10.64 -13.58 -14.22
CA ALA A 353 -10.18 -13.69 -15.60
C ALA A 353 -10.80 -14.89 -16.34
N GLU A 354 -10.91 -16.04 -15.69
CA GLU A 354 -11.54 -17.24 -16.26
C GLU A 354 -13.04 -16.99 -16.51
N SER A 355 -13.75 -16.33 -15.59
CA SER A 355 -15.18 -16.02 -15.77
C SER A 355 -15.42 -14.95 -16.85
N LEU A 356 -14.60 -13.89 -16.90
CA LEU A 356 -14.67 -12.88 -17.96
C LEU A 356 -14.40 -13.48 -19.34
N VAL A 357 -13.45 -14.42 -19.44
CA VAL A 357 -13.23 -15.20 -20.67
C VAL A 357 -14.48 -15.99 -21.07
N LYS A 358 -15.27 -16.51 -20.11
CA LYS A 358 -16.52 -17.24 -20.38
C LYS A 358 -17.70 -16.36 -20.78
N GLU A 359 -17.75 -15.10 -20.34
CA GLU A 359 -18.70 -14.14 -20.91
C GLU A 359 -18.27 -13.72 -22.33
N ALA A 360 -16.99 -13.45 -22.55
CA ALA A 360 -16.48 -13.02 -23.86
C ALA A 360 -16.42 -14.14 -24.92
N GLU A 361 -16.52 -15.42 -24.55
CA GLU A 361 -16.83 -16.52 -25.47
C GLU A 361 -18.23 -16.38 -26.10
N MET A 362 -19.18 -15.77 -25.37
CA MET A 362 -20.60 -15.71 -25.74
C MET A 362 -21.04 -14.33 -26.28
N ASP A 363 -20.38 -13.25 -25.87
CA ASP A 363 -20.62 -11.89 -26.37
C ASP A 363 -19.35 -11.33 -27.04
N ASN A 364 -19.41 -11.10 -28.35
CA ASN A 364 -18.28 -10.57 -29.11
C ASN A 364 -18.00 -9.08 -28.80
N ARG A 365 -18.95 -8.36 -28.19
CA ARG A 365 -18.81 -6.95 -27.79
C ARG A 365 -18.00 -6.75 -26.52
N ILE A 366 -17.78 -7.81 -25.73
CA ILE A 366 -16.97 -7.73 -24.51
C ILE A 366 -15.50 -7.49 -24.90
N VAL A 367 -14.95 -6.41 -24.36
CA VAL A 367 -13.55 -6.01 -24.51
C VAL A 367 -12.96 -5.73 -23.13
N ALA A 368 -11.66 -5.99 -22.95
CA ALA A 368 -10.98 -5.85 -21.69
C ALA A 368 -9.91 -4.75 -21.77
N ILE A 369 -9.74 -3.97 -20.71
CA ILE A 369 -8.84 -2.82 -20.65
C ILE A 369 -8.04 -2.87 -19.35
N HIS A 370 -6.73 -2.64 -19.40
CA HIS A 370 -5.91 -2.41 -18.21
C HIS A 370 -4.90 -1.26 -18.38
N ALA A 371 -4.57 -0.62 -17.28
CA ALA A 371 -3.45 0.32 -17.20
C ALA A 371 -2.16 -0.43 -16.83
N ALA A 372 -1.45 -0.99 -17.83
CA ALA A 372 -0.20 -1.74 -17.69
C ALA A 372 -0.16 -2.81 -16.58
N MET A 373 -1.28 -3.54 -16.42
CA MET A 373 -1.49 -4.47 -15.31
C MET A 373 -2.03 -5.84 -15.74
N GLY A 374 -1.72 -6.30 -16.95
CA GLY A 374 -2.25 -7.54 -17.52
C GLY A 374 -2.07 -8.78 -16.63
N GLY A 375 -0.87 -9.01 -16.08
CA GLY A 375 -0.65 -10.12 -15.14
C GLY A 375 -1.23 -9.86 -13.74
N GLY A 376 -1.21 -8.60 -13.28
CA GLY A 376 -1.75 -8.19 -11.98
C GLY A 376 -3.28 -8.28 -11.88
N THR A 377 -3.99 -8.07 -12.99
CA THR A 377 -5.47 -8.10 -13.10
C THR A 377 -6.01 -9.37 -13.77
N GLY A 378 -5.12 -10.27 -14.23
CA GLY A 378 -5.50 -11.49 -14.95
C GLY A 378 -5.93 -11.28 -16.40
N LEU A 379 -5.91 -10.05 -16.92
CA LEU A 379 -6.19 -9.79 -18.33
C LEU A 379 -5.14 -10.35 -19.29
N ASN A 380 -3.98 -10.83 -18.81
CA ASN A 380 -3.07 -11.65 -19.60
C ASN A 380 -3.69 -12.98 -20.06
N TYR A 381 -4.60 -13.59 -19.27
CA TYR A 381 -5.38 -14.76 -19.69
C TYR A 381 -6.41 -14.40 -20.76
N PHE A 382 -7.04 -13.22 -20.65
CA PHE A 382 -7.98 -12.71 -21.64
C PHE A 382 -7.29 -12.38 -22.97
N HIS A 383 -6.20 -11.61 -22.93
CA HIS A 383 -5.39 -11.24 -24.10
C HIS A 383 -4.87 -12.47 -24.87
N LYS A 384 -4.43 -13.53 -24.18
CA LYS A 384 -3.99 -14.78 -24.83
C LYS A 384 -5.07 -15.42 -25.71
N LYS A 385 -6.35 -15.21 -25.39
CA LYS A 385 -7.49 -15.79 -26.11
C LYS A 385 -8.15 -14.82 -27.09
N PHE A 386 -8.16 -13.53 -26.75
CA PHE A 386 -8.80 -12.47 -27.51
C PHE A 386 -7.84 -11.27 -27.63
N PRO A 387 -6.72 -11.41 -28.38
CA PRO A 387 -5.69 -10.37 -28.46
C PRO A 387 -6.25 -9.05 -28.98
N ASP A 388 -7.07 -9.10 -30.04
CA ASP A 388 -7.70 -7.92 -30.66
C ASP A 388 -8.83 -7.28 -29.82
N ARG A 389 -9.13 -7.83 -28.63
CA ARG A 389 -10.14 -7.32 -27.69
C ARG A 389 -9.57 -6.99 -26.30
N CYS A 390 -8.25 -6.95 -26.14
CA CYS A 390 -7.61 -6.59 -24.89
C CYS A 390 -6.65 -5.41 -25.07
N PHE A 391 -6.89 -4.32 -24.37
CA PHE A 391 -6.18 -3.06 -24.54
C PHE A 391 -5.32 -2.73 -23.32
N ASP A 392 -4.01 -2.64 -23.52
CA ASP A 392 -3.11 -2.00 -22.55
C ASP A 392 -2.95 -0.53 -22.91
N VAL A 393 -3.29 0.37 -21.99
CA VAL A 393 -3.16 1.82 -22.18
C VAL A 393 -1.89 2.41 -21.55
N GLY A 394 -1.02 1.58 -20.97
CA GLY A 394 0.13 2.04 -20.19
C GLY A 394 -0.26 2.41 -18.76
N ILE A 395 0.62 3.10 -18.03
CA ILE A 395 0.31 3.61 -16.68
C ILE A 395 -0.52 4.89 -16.83
N ALA A 396 -1.75 4.75 -17.32
CA ALA A 396 -2.62 5.87 -17.69
C ALA A 396 -4.08 5.56 -17.30
N GLU A 397 -4.34 5.45 -16.00
CA GLU A 397 -5.64 5.08 -15.45
C GLU A 397 -6.77 6.06 -15.86
N GLN A 398 -6.48 7.37 -15.91
CA GLN A 398 -7.41 8.37 -16.44
C GLN A 398 -7.82 8.04 -17.87
N HIS A 399 -6.84 7.79 -18.74
CA HIS A 399 -7.09 7.40 -20.12
C HIS A 399 -7.82 6.05 -20.20
N ALA A 400 -7.53 5.07 -19.34
CA ALA A 400 -8.23 3.79 -19.30
C ALA A 400 -9.75 3.96 -19.13
N VAL A 401 -10.15 4.87 -18.23
CA VAL A 401 -11.56 5.17 -17.95
C VAL A 401 -12.24 5.88 -19.12
N THR A 402 -11.64 6.98 -19.64
CA THR A 402 -12.22 7.71 -20.79
C THR A 402 -12.22 6.88 -22.08
N PHE A 403 -11.21 6.01 -22.27
CA PHE A 403 -11.15 5.05 -23.37
C PHE A 403 -12.26 4.00 -23.25
N ALA A 404 -12.53 3.50 -22.03
CA ALA A 404 -13.69 2.65 -21.79
C ALA A 404 -15.01 3.38 -22.07
N ALA A 405 -15.17 4.65 -21.69
CA ALA A 405 -16.33 5.47 -22.06
C ALA A 405 -16.52 5.53 -23.59
N GLY A 406 -15.47 5.86 -24.35
CA GLY A 406 -15.54 5.91 -25.81
C GLY A 406 -15.84 4.55 -26.48
N LEU A 407 -15.40 3.44 -25.91
CA LEU A 407 -15.80 2.11 -26.38
C LEU A 407 -17.28 1.82 -26.09
N ALA A 408 -17.80 2.28 -24.95
CA ALA A 408 -19.20 2.11 -24.58
C ALA A 408 -20.16 2.96 -25.45
N THR A 409 -19.77 4.15 -25.90
CA THR A 409 -20.60 4.95 -26.83
C THR A 409 -20.78 4.27 -28.18
N GLU A 410 -19.79 3.51 -28.64
CA GLU A 410 -19.84 2.71 -29.88
C GLU A 410 -20.49 1.32 -29.69
N GLY A 411 -21.14 1.07 -28.55
CA GLY A 411 -21.93 -0.14 -28.30
C GLY A 411 -21.12 -1.39 -27.90
N LEU A 412 -19.85 -1.24 -27.54
CA LEU A 412 -19.06 -2.32 -26.93
C LEU A 412 -19.34 -2.44 -25.43
N LYS A 413 -18.90 -3.54 -24.83
CA LYS A 413 -19.03 -3.85 -23.39
C LYS A 413 -17.65 -3.83 -22.71
N PRO A 414 -17.11 -2.65 -22.36
CA PRO A 414 -15.77 -2.53 -21.80
C PRO A 414 -15.70 -2.95 -20.34
N PHE A 415 -14.84 -3.91 -20.04
CA PHE A 415 -14.37 -4.27 -18.70
C PHE A 415 -13.02 -3.60 -18.43
N CYS A 416 -13.06 -2.50 -17.68
CA CYS A 416 -11.86 -1.81 -17.19
C CYS A 416 -11.37 -2.51 -15.91
N ALA A 417 -10.36 -3.37 -16.05
CA ALA A 417 -9.74 -4.07 -14.93
C ALA A 417 -8.56 -3.24 -14.38
N ILE A 418 -8.67 -2.89 -13.10
CA ILE A 418 -7.80 -1.90 -12.45
C ILE A 418 -7.70 -2.23 -10.96
N TYR A 419 -6.63 -1.80 -10.29
CA TYR A 419 -6.58 -1.92 -8.83
C TYR A 419 -7.42 -0.82 -8.19
N SER A 420 -8.12 -1.12 -7.09
CA SER A 420 -8.87 -0.14 -6.29
C SER A 420 -8.04 1.10 -5.91
N SER A 421 -6.76 0.90 -5.57
CA SER A 421 -5.87 2.02 -5.25
C SER A 421 -5.47 2.85 -6.48
N PHE A 422 -5.32 2.24 -7.66
CA PHE A 422 -4.91 2.95 -8.87
C PHE A 422 -6.09 3.70 -9.54
N LEU A 423 -7.32 3.18 -9.43
CA LEU A 423 -8.52 3.86 -9.94
C LEU A 423 -8.77 5.22 -9.27
N GLN A 424 -8.22 5.47 -8.08
CA GLN A 424 -8.20 6.80 -7.44
C GLN A 424 -7.68 7.89 -8.39
N ARG A 425 -6.71 7.58 -9.26
CA ARG A 425 -6.15 8.53 -10.24
C ARG A 425 -7.14 8.85 -11.37
N GLY A 426 -8.03 7.92 -11.71
CA GLY A 426 -9.05 8.06 -12.76
C GLY A 426 -10.44 8.49 -12.26
N TYR A 427 -10.57 8.89 -10.99
CA TYR A 427 -11.88 9.10 -10.36
C TYR A 427 -12.73 10.17 -11.07
N ASP A 428 -12.11 11.29 -11.48
CA ASP A 428 -12.77 12.37 -12.22
C ASP A 428 -13.41 11.88 -13.53
N GLN A 429 -12.72 10.99 -14.26
CA GLN A 429 -13.22 10.36 -15.48
C GLN A 429 -14.35 9.37 -15.18
N VAL A 430 -14.36 8.71 -14.02
CA VAL A 430 -15.51 7.89 -13.59
C VAL A 430 -16.72 8.78 -13.34
N VAL A 431 -16.56 9.97 -12.74
CA VAL A 431 -17.66 10.90 -12.48
C VAL A 431 -18.20 11.49 -13.78
N HIS A 432 -17.33 12.14 -14.56
CA HIS A 432 -17.73 12.98 -15.68
C HIS A 432 -17.89 12.21 -17.00
N ASP A 433 -16.93 11.36 -17.36
CA ASP A 433 -16.97 10.66 -18.64
C ASP A 433 -17.90 9.45 -18.60
N VAL A 434 -18.12 8.84 -17.42
CA VAL A 434 -18.86 7.57 -17.29
C VAL A 434 -20.20 7.72 -16.55
N ASP A 435 -20.22 8.10 -15.26
CA ASP A 435 -21.45 8.08 -14.45
C ASP A 435 -22.47 9.13 -14.89
N LEU A 436 -22.03 10.37 -15.11
CA LEU A 436 -22.86 11.47 -15.60
C LEU A 436 -23.58 11.10 -16.92
N GLN A 437 -22.86 10.40 -17.82
CA GLN A 437 -23.37 9.96 -19.11
C GLN A 437 -24.12 8.61 -19.06
N LYS A 438 -24.15 7.94 -17.90
CA LYS A 438 -24.71 6.59 -17.68
C LYS A 438 -24.10 5.52 -18.61
N LEU A 439 -22.85 5.68 -19.03
CA LEU A 439 -22.24 4.73 -19.94
C LEU A 439 -22.00 3.38 -19.23
N PRO A 440 -22.31 2.23 -19.85
CA PRO A 440 -22.17 0.92 -19.24
C PRO A 440 -20.72 0.43 -19.23
N VAL A 441 -19.84 1.14 -18.53
CA VAL A 441 -18.49 0.70 -18.22
C VAL A 441 -18.51 -0.22 -17.00
N ARG A 442 -17.79 -1.34 -17.07
CA ARG A 442 -17.66 -2.33 -16.00
C ARG A 442 -16.29 -2.21 -15.34
N PHE A 443 -16.21 -1.74 -14.11
CA PHE A 443 -14.95 -1.63 -13.36
C PHE A 443 -14.71 -2.89 -12.51
N ALA A 444 -13.72 -3.70 -12.91
CA ALA A 444 -13.27 -4.85 -12.14
C ALA A 444 -12.12 -4.43 -11.23
N MET A 445 -12.43 -4.19 -9.95
CA MET A 445 -11.52 -3.56 -8.99
C MET A 445 -10.80 -4.61 -8.13
N ASP A 446 -9.63 -5.06 -8.59
CA ASP A 446 -8.76 -5.98 -7.84
C ASP A 446 -8.01 -5.21 -6.72
N ARG A 447 -7.36 -5.92 -5.79
CA ARG A 447 -6.58 -5.38 -4.66
C ARG A 447 -7.40 -4.42 -3.79
N ALA A 448 -8.69 -4.66 -3.70
CA ALA A 448 -9.57 -3.94 -2.79
C ALA A 448 -9.34 -4.39 -1.34
N GLY A 449 -9.37 -3.46 -0.40
CA GLY A 449 -9.01 -3.68 1.00
C GLY A 449 -7.50 -3.63 1.25
N LEU A 450 -7.06 -4.33 2.28
CA LEU A 450 -5.67 -4.42 2.71
C LEU A 450 -4.88 -5.36 1.77
N VAL A 451 -3.68 -4.94 1.41
CA VAL A 451 -2.86 -5.62 0.39
C VAL A 451 -1.61 -6.30 0.95
N GLY A 452 -1.37 -6.24 2.27
CA GLY A 452 -0.21 -6.80 2.94
C GLY A 452 1.07 -6.01 2.71
N ALA A 453 2.08 -6.71 2.18
CA ALA A 453 3.48 -6.30 2.06
C ALA A 453 3.76 -5.01 1.25
N ASP A 454 2.76 -4.47 0.55
CA ASP A 454 2.86 -3.23 -0.23
C ASP A 454 2.34 -1.99 0.54
N GLY A 455 1.68 -2.21 1.69
CA GLY A 455 1.39 -1.16 2.66
C GLY A 455 0.38 -0.10 2.20
N PRO A 456 0.40 1.09 2.83
CA PRO A 456 -0.68 2.06 2.73
C PRO A 456 -0.78 2.72 1.35
N THR A 457 0.32 2.81 0.61
CA THR A 457 0.35 3.39 -0.75
C THR A 457 -0.35 2.52 -1.80
N HIS A 458 -0.66 1.27 -1.47
CA HIS A 458 -1.35 0.33 -2.37
C HIS A 458 -2.70 -0.15 -1.79
N CYS A 459 -3.10 0.33 -0.62
CA CYS A 459 -4.32 -0.08 0.08
C CYS A 459 -5.58 0.37 -0.68
N GLY A 460 -6.44 -0.59 -1.04
CA GLY A 460 -7.70 -0.36 -1.73
C GLY A 460 -8.87 -0.09 -0.77
N ALA A 461 -8.69 0.81 0.20
CA ALA A 461 -9.69 1.06 1.24
C ALA A 461 -10.86 1.94 0.78
N PHE A 462 -10.67 2.79 -0.23
CA PHE A 462 -11.52 3.97 -0.46
C PHE A 462 -12.57 3.80 -1.57
N ASP A 463 -12.51 2.73 -2.37
CA ASP A 463 -13.37 2.56 -3.56
C ASP A 463 -14.87 2.49 -3.24
N VAL A 464 -15.27 1.93 -2.10
CA VAL A 464 -16.69 1.92 -1.72
C VAL A 464 -17.20 3.35 -1.54
N ALA A 465 -16.43 4.19 -0.85
CA ALA A 465 -16.81 5.57 -0.57
C ALA A 465 -16.85 6.43 -1.85
N TYR A 466 -15.84 6.34 -2.71
CA TYR A 466 -15.81 7.15 -3.93
C TYR A 466 -16.76 6.63 -5.03
N MET A 467 -16.95 5.31 -5.18
CA MET A 467 -17.86 4.75 -6.20
C MET A 467 -19.34 4.84 -5.78
N ALA A 468 -19.70 4.55 -4.53
CA ALA A 468 -21.11 4.48 -4.12
C ALA A 468 -21.78 5.86 -3.99
N CYS A 469 -21.00 6.94 -3.87
CA CYS A 469 -21.54 8.30 -3.91
C CYS A 469 -22.10 8.69 -5.30
N LEU A 470 -21.58 8.10 -6.39
CA LEU A 470 -21.92 8.46 -7.77
C LEU A 470 -23.34 7.99 -8.15
N PRO A 471 -24.25 8.88 -8.62
CA PRO A 471 -25.67 8.58 -8.73
C PRO A 471 -26.06 7.29 -9.47
N ASN A 472 -25.43 6.99 -10.60
CA ASN A 472 -25.87 5.91 -11.51
C ASN A 472 -25.15 4.57 -11.30
N MET A 473 -24.01 4.59 -10.59
CA MET A 473 -23.15 3.45 -10.32
C MET A 473 -23.84 2.30 -9.55
N VAL A 474 -23.69 1.07 -10.07
CA VAL A 474 -23.92 -0.17 -9.32
C VAL A 474 -22.62 -0.61 -8.65
N VAL A 475 -22.63 -0.86 -7.34
CA VAL A 475 -21.43 -1.13 -6.53
C VAL A 475 -21.57 -2.44 -5.78
N MET A 476 -20.73 -3.42 -6.14
CA MET A 476 -20.79 -4.82 -5.68
C MET A 476 -19.50 -5.27 -4.98
N ALA A 477 -19.60 -6.26 -4.09
CA ALA A 477 -18.45 -6.96 -3.50
C ALA A 477 -18.80 -8.43 -3.17
N PRO A 478 -18.08 -9.44 -3.72
CA PRO A 478 -18.41 -10.83 -3.54
C PRO A 478 -17.89 -11.38 -2.20
N SER A 479 -18.67 -12.26 -1.55
CA SER A 479 -18.25 -12.97 -0.34
C SER A 479 -17.20 -14.05 -0.59
N ASP A 480 -17.13 -14.56 -1.82
CA ASP A 480 -16.34 -15.71 -2.25
C ASP A 480 -16.18 -15.73 -3.78
N GLU A 481 -15.39 -16.66 -4.30
CA GLU A 481 -15.10 -16.78 -5.73
C GLU A 481 -16.30 -17.18 -6.59
N ALA A 482 -17.33 -17.83 -6.04
CA ALA A 482 -18.54 -18.14 -6.80
C ALA A 482 -19.39 -16.87 -6.99
N GLU A 483 -19.57 -16.08 -5.92
CA GLU A 483 -20.20 -14.75 -6.02
C GLU A 483 -19.43 -13.81 -6.95
N LEU A 484 -18.10 -13.89 -7.03
CA LEU A 484 -17.32 -13.13 -8.02
C LEU A 484 -17.73 -13.47 -9.46
N MET A 485 -17.89 -14.77 -9.79
CA MET A 485 -18.36 -15.18 -11.12
C MET A 485 -19.79 -14.67 -11.39
N HIS A 486 -20.68 -14.75 -10.39
CA HIS A 486 -22.02 -14.18 -10.47
C HIS A 486 -22.00 -12.66 -10.72
N MET A 487 -21.08 -11.92 -10.09
CA MET A 487 -20.93 -10.47 -10.28
C MET A 487 -20.33 -10.12 -11.65
N VAL A 488 -19.43 -10.93 -12.20
CA VAL A 488 -18.95 -10.78 -13.60
C VAL A 488 -20.10 -10.93 -14.59
N ALA A 489 -20.92 -11.98 -14.44
CA ALA A 489 -22.11 -12.18 -15.27
C ALA A 489 -23.16 -11.05 -15.09
N THR A 490 -23.33 -10.55 -13.86
CA THR A 490 -24.19 -9.39 -13.55
C THR A 490 -23.70 -8.14 -14.28
N ALA A 491 -22.41 -7.81 -14.17
CA ALA A 491 -21.81 -6.67 -14.84
C ALA A 491 -21.91 -6.79 -16.38
N ALA A 492 -21.75 -7.99 -16.94
CA ALA A 492 -21.94 -8.24 -18.38
C ALA A 492 -23.38 -7.98 -18.86
N ALA A 493 -24.38 -8.20 -17.99
CA ALA A 493 -25.79 -7.99 -18.28
C ALA A 493 -26.29 -6.54 -18.12
N ILE A 494 -25.59 -5.69 -17.35
CA ILE A 494 -25.97 -4.28 -17.16
C ILE A 494 -25.53 -3.45 -18.37
N ASP A 495 -26.47 -3.01 -19.20
CA ASP A 495 -26.22 -2.23 -20.43
C ASP A 495 -26.73 -0.77 -20.38
N ASP A 496 -27.28 -0.30 -19.26
CA ASP A 496 -27.96 1.00 -19.14
C ASP A 496 -27.33 2.01 -18.15
N ARG A 497 -26.26 1.60 -17.46
CA ARG A 497 -25.54 2.38 -16.43
C ARG A 497 -24.17 1.75 -16.12
N PRO A 498 -23.21 2.46 -15.51
CA PRO A 498 -21.95 1.85 -15.09
C PRO A 498 -22.12 0.92 -13.89
N SER A 499 -21.17 -0.01 -13.76
CA SER A 499 -21.10 -0.93 -12.62
C SER A 499 -19.65 -1.19 -12.19
N CYS A 500 -19.45 -1.48 -10.91
CA CYS A 500 -18.17 -1.92 -10.39
C CYS A 500 -18.32 -3.08 -9.41
N PHE A 501 -17.32 -3.97 -9.38
CA PHE A 501 -17.20 -5.00 -8.35
C PHE A 501 -15.78 -5.01 -7.80
N ARG A 502 -15.65 -4.97 -6.47
CA ARG A 502 -14.37 -4.98 -5.74
C ARG A 502 -14.02 -6.39 -5.25
N PHE A 503 -12.78 -6.81 -5.38
CA PHE A 503 -12.31 -8.10 -4.84
C PHE A 503 -10.88 -8.02 -4.28
N PRO A 504 -10.56 -8.79 -3.23
CA PRO A 504 -9.31 -8.63 -2.51
C PRO A 504 -8.13 -9.33 -3.20
N ARG A 505 -6.92 -8.93 -2.80
CA ARG A 505 -5.71 -9.71 -3.08
C ARG A 505 -5.74 -11.00 -2.27
N GLY A 506 -5.95 -12.14 -2.92
CA GLY A 506 -5.88 -13.43 -2.22
C GLY A 506 -6.34 -14.61 -3.05
N ASN A 507 -6.44 -15.76 -2.38
CA ASN A 507 -7.03 -16.98 -2.92
C ASN A 507 -8.51 -17.07 -2.54
N GLY A 508 -9.29 -17.81 -3.34
CA GLY A 508 -10.67 -18.17 -3.00
C GLY A 508 -10.75 -19.10 -1.77
N VAL A 509 -11.95 -19.26 -1.22
CA VAL A 509 -12.21 -20.01 0.02
C VAL A 509 -12.56 -21.48 -0.18
N GLY A 510 -12.72 -21.93 -1.43
CA GLY A 510 -13.14 -23.29 -1.79
C GLY A 510 -14.65 -23.41 -1.98
N ALA A 511 -15.29 -22.34 -2.45
CA ALA A 511 -16.72 -22.33 -2.74
C ALA A 511 -17.07 -23.25 -3.91
N VAL A 512 -18.32 -23.73 -3.95
CA VAL A 512 -18.81 -24.52 -5.09
C VAL A 512 -18.96 -23.59 -6.30
N LEU A 513 -18.11 -23.79 -7.30
CA LEU A 513 -18.07 -22.94 -8.49
C LEU A 513 -19.28 -23.18 -9.41
N PRO A 514 -19.79 -22.12 -10.06
CA PRO A 514 -20.72 -22.25 -11.19
C PRO A 514 -20.16 -23.14 -12.30
N LEU A 515 -21.04 -23.88 -12.98
CA LEU A 515 -20.67 -24.81 -14.04
C LEU A 515 -19.89 -24.09 -15.15
N ASN A 516 -18.77 -24.69 -15.57
CA ASN A 516 -17.86 -24.15 -16.60
C ASN A 516 -17.32 -22.73 -16.29
N ASN A 517 -17.26 -22.32 -15.03
CA ASN A 517 -16.86 -20.98 -14.57
C ASN A 517 -17.76 -19.82 -15.06
N LYS A 518 -18.99 -20.12 -15.50
CA LYS A 518 -19.96 -19.12 -15.96
C LYS A 518 -20.95 -18.79 -14.85
N GLY A 519 -20.94 -17.54 -14.39
CA GLY A 519 -21.90 -17.06 -13.39
C GLY A 519 -23.31 -16.90 -13.94
N THR A 520 -24.30 -16.97 -13.05
CA THR A 520 -25.66 -16.50 -13.29
C THR A 520 -25.75 -15.03 -12.87
N PRO A 521 -26.30 -14.10 -13.69
CA PRO A 521 -26.54 -12.73 -13.26
C PRO A 521 -27.42 -12.66 -12.00
N LEU A 522 -27.04 -11.78 -11.07
CA LEU A 522 -27.80 -11.46 -9.87
C LEU A 522 -28.85 -10.38 -10.20
N GLU A 523 -29.99 -10.43 -9.52
CA GLU A 523 -31.00 -9.38 -9.64
C GLU A 523 -30.49 -8.08 -8.99
N VAL A 524 -30.34 -7.03 -9.80
CA VAL A 524 -30.01 -5.69 -9.32
C VAL A 524 -31.31 -4.94 -9.02
N SER A 525 -31.51 -4.53 -7.77
CA SER A 525 -32.71 -3.80 -7.35
C SER A 525 -32.85 -2.46 -8.09
N THR A 526 -33.62 -2.44 -9.18
CA THR A 526 -33.93 -1.21 -9.93
C THR A 526 -34.95 -0.32 -9.20
N ARG A 527 -35.58 -0.83 -8.14
CA ARG A 527 -36.54 -0.08 -7.32
C ARG A 527 -35.82 0.85 -6.35
N ILE A 528 -35.48 2.05 -6.82
CA ILE A 528 -35.63 3.23 -5.97
C ILE A 528 -37.10 3.23 -5.55
N SER A 529 -37.37 2.80 -4.32
CA SER A 529 -38.72 2.72 -3.78
C SER A 529 -39.20 4.13 -3.42
N THR A 530 -39.58 4.90 -4.45
CA THR A 530 -40.49 6.02 -4.26
C THR A 530 -41.72 5.46 -3.56
N VAL A 531 -42.02 5.97 -2.36
CA VAL A 531 -43.06 5.42 -1.49
C VAL A 531 -44.42 5.60 -2.15
N ASN A 532 -44.89 4.57 -2.84
CA ASN A 532 -46.26 4.44 -3.30
C ASN A 532 -46.89 3.21 -2.65
N LEU A 533 -47.44 3.44 -1.46
CA LEU A 533 -48.42 2.56 -0.84
C LEU A 533 -49.65 2.47 -1.76
N LYS A 534 -49.82 1.36 -2.48
CA LYS A 534 -51.14 0.75 -2.77
C LYS A 534 -51.05 -0.62 -3.47
N THR A 535 -51.59 -1.63 -2.78
CA THR A 535 -52.43 -2.71 -3.31
C THR A 535 -51.99 -3.44 -4.59
N SER A 536 -51.42 -4.64 -4.43
CA SER A 536 -51.93 -5.82 -5.15
C SER A 536 -51.64 -7.11 -4.37
N SER A 537 -52.66 -7.95 -4.19
CA SER A 537 -52.59 -9.22 -3.47
C SER A 537 -52.35 -10.39 -4.42
N THR A 538 -51.18 -10.40 -5.06
CA THR A 538 -50.63 -11.55 -5.78
C THR A 538 -49.15 -11.63 -5.48
N ILE A 539 -48.77 -12.57 -4.61
CA ILE A 539 -47.36 -12.85 -4.28
C ILE A 539 -46.79 -13.62 -5.46
N ASP A 540 -46.15 -12.91 -6.38
CA ASP A 540 -45.20 -13.54 -7.27
C ASP A 540 -44.00 -14.01 -6.43
N GLN A 541 -43.53 -15.25 -6.65
CA GLN A 541 -42.39 -15.82 -5.93
C GLN A 541 -41.05 -15.35 -6.49
N SER A 542 -41.07 -14.45 -7.49
CA SER A 542 -39.91 -13.83 -8.14
C SER A 542 -39.25 -12.69 -7.33
N PHE A 543 -39.35 -12.67 -6.00
CA PHE A 543 -38.55 -11.74 -5.19
C PHE A 543 -37.10 -12.24 -5.04
N PRO A 544 -36.09 -11.35 -5.08
CA PRO A 544 -34.70 -11.74 -4.88
C PRO A 544 -34.54 -12.38 -3.50
N LYS A 545 -34.00 -13.61 -3.48
CA LYS A 545 -33.86 -14.38 -2.25
C LYS A 545 -32.84 -13.73 -1.32
N LEU A 546 -33.33 -13.12 -0.24
CA LEU A 546 -32.54 -12.52 0.85
C LEU A 546 -31.38 -13.46 1.26
N ARG A 547 -30.13 -13.02 1.11
CA ARG A 547 -28.94 -13.87 1.34
C ARG A 547 -28.52 -13.90 2.80
N ILE A 548 -29.31 -14.58 3.61
CA ILE A 548 -28.91 -15.01 4.96
C ILE A 548 -28.14 -16.33 4.86
N LEU A 549 -26.90 -16.32 5.37
CA LEU A 549 -25.99 -17.47 5.37
C LEU A 549 -26.09 -18.30 6.67
N ARG A 550 -26.46 -17.64 7.77
CA ARG A 550 -26.78 -18.26 9.06
C ARG A 550 -27.91 -17.46 9.71
N GLU A 551 -29.00 -18.13 10.06
CA GLU A 551 -30.04 -17.56 10.93
C GLU A 551 -29.57 -17.60 12.40
N GLY A 552 -30.04 -16.65 13.20
CA GLY A 552 -29.62 -16.45 14.59
C GLY A 552 -30.65 -15.67 15.41
N ASN A 553 -30.21 -15.01 16.47
CA ASN A 553 -31.05 -14.16 17.32
C ASN A 553 -30.28 -12.96 17.87
N ARG A 554 -31.03 -11.89 18.22
CA ARG A 554 -30.59 -10.64 18.88
C ARG A 554 -29.57 -9.77 18.15
N ILE A 555 -28.60 -10.35 17.45
CA ILE A 555 -27.53 -9.69 16.71
C ILE A 555 -27.59 -10.13 15.26
N ALA A 556 -27.60 -9.18 14.33
CA ALA A 556 -27.35 -9.40 12.91
C ALA A 556 -25.99 -8.81 12.51
N ILE A 557 -25.21 -9.55 11.72
CA ILE A 557 -24.01 -9.05 11.05
C ILE A 557 -24.28 -9.07 9.54
N LEU A 558 -24.24 -7.90 8.93
CA LEU A 558 -24.40 -7.68 7.50
C LEU A 558 -23.02 -7.37 6.92
N GLY A 559 -22.39 -8.38 6.32
CA GLY A 559 -21.06 -8.26 5.72
C GLY A 559 -21.13 -7.84 4.26
N TYR A 560 -20.12 -7.10 3.81
CA TYR A 560 -19.98 -6.64 2.42
C TYR A 560 -18.61 -7.04 1.85
N GLY A 561 -18.61 -7.95 0.88
CA GLY A 561 -17.41 -8.55 0.30
C GLY A 561 -16.79 -9.67 1.15
N ALA A 562 -15.53 -9.98 0.89
CA ALA A 562 -14.82 -11.13 1.48
C ALA A 562 -14.81 -11.17 3.02
N ILE A 563 -14.98 -10.03 3.70
CA ILE A 563 -15.12 -9.93 5.17
C ILE A 563 -16.26 -10.81 5.75
N VAL A 564 -17.22 -11.20 4.92
CA VAL A 564 -18.29 -12.17 5.26
C VAL A 564 -17.71 -13.48 5.80
N GLN A 565 -16.54 -13.91 5.32
CA GLN A 565 -15.89 -15.14 5.77
C GLN A 565 -15.40 -15.03 7.22
N GLN A 566 -14.82 -13.89 7.59
CA GLN A 566 -14.48 -13.54 8.97
C GLN A 566 -15.73 -13.41 9.84
N CYS A 567 -16.85 -12.91 9.30
CA CYS A 567 -18.13 -12.85 10.01
C CYS A 567 -18.68 -14.26 10.33
N LEU A 568 -18.56 -15.21 9.39
CA LEU A 568 -18.91 -16.62 9.61
C LEU A 568 -18.01 -17.27 10.66
N GLY A 569 -16.69 -17.02 10.61
CA GLY A 569 -15.74 -17.49 11.62
C GLY A 569 -16.04 -16.93 13.02
N ALA A 570 -16.31 -15.64 13.12
CA ALA A 570 -16.72 -14.99 14.38
C ALA A 570 -18.03 -15.57 14.92
N ALA A 571 -19.02 -15.85 14.06
CA ALA A 571 -20.26 -16.50 14.44
C ALA A 571 -20.06 -17.92 14.99
N GLU A 572 -19.00 -18.62 14.58
CA GLU A 572 -18.66 -19.93 15.12
C GLU A 572 -17.98 -19.83 16.49
N MET A 573 -17.04 -18.89 16.65
CA MET A 573 -16.40 -18.60 17.94
C MET A 573 -17.42 -18.17 19.01
N LEU A 574 -18.42 -17.35 18.63
CA LEU A 574 -19.45 -16.84 19.53
C LEU A 574 -20.38 -17.93 20.09
N LYS A 575 -20.49 -19.10 19.45
CA LYS A 575 -21.26 -20.24 19.99
C LYS A 575 -20.74 -20.70 21.36
N ALA A 576 -19.43 -20.63 21.58
CA ALA A 576 -18.82 -20.99 22.87
C ALA A 576 -19.29 -20.09 24.03
N HIS A 577 -19.86 -18.94 23.71
CA HIS A 577 -20.45 -17.98 24.66
C HIS A 577 -21.98 -17.95 24.58
N ASN A 578 -22.62 -18.94 23.95
CA ASN A 578 -24.06 -19.04 23.76
C ASN A 578 -24.67 -17.84 22.99
N ILE A 579 -23.90 -17.25 22.07
CA ILE A 579 -24.31 -16.14 21.20
C ILE A 579 -24.41 -16.66 19.77
N PHE A 580 -25.57 -16.48 19.13
CA PHE A 580 -25.87 -17.00 17.80
C PHE A 580 -26.28 -15.85 16.88
N PRO A 581 -25.33 -15.11 16.27
CA PRO A 581 -25.68 -13.99 15.40
C PRO A 581 -26.20 -14.48 14.05
N THR A 582 -27.18 -13.76 13.50
CA THR A 582 -27.58 -13.89 12.10
C THR A 582 -26.49 -13.32 11.21
N ILE A 583 -26.02 -14.06 10.22
CA ILE A 583 -25.00 -13.60 9.25
C ILE A 583 -25.65 -13.48 7.88
N ALA A 584 -25.60 -12.28 7.31
CA ALA A 584 -26.11 -11.97 5.99
C ALA A 584 -25.00 -11.37 5.11
N ASP A 585 -25.06 -11.70 3.81
CA ASP A 585 -24.19 -11.13 2.79
C ASP A 585 -24.96 -10.07 2.00
N ALA A 586 -24.47 -8.83 2.05
CA ALA A 586 -25.10 -7.69 1.41
C ALA A 586 -25.02 -7.75 -0.11
N ARG A 587 -23.95 -8.34 -0.68
CA ARG A 587 -23.55 -8.33 -2.11
C ARG A 587 -23.36 -6.96 -2.77
N PHE A 588 -24.24 -6.00 -2.50
CA PHE A 588 -24.31 -4.67 -3.07
C PHE A 588 -24.20 -3.59 -1.98
N CYS A 589 -23.33 -2.62 -2.20
CA CYS A 589 -23.39 -1.33 -1.50
C CYS A 589 -24.36 -0.37 -2.23
N LYS A 590 -24.54 -0.56 -3.54
CA LYS A 590 -25.47 0.23 -4.34
C LYS A 590 -26.01 -0.59 -5.51
N PRO A 591 -27.33 -0.69 -5.72
CA PRO A 591 -28.39 -0.33 -4.78
C PRO A 591 -28.29 -1.18 -3.49
N LEU A 592 -28.74 -0.65 -2.35
CA LEU A 592 -28.84 -1.45 -1.12
C LEU A 592 -30.01 -2.44 -1.22
N ASP A 593 -29.85 -3.64 -0.66
CA ASP A 593 -30.98 -4.54 -0.39
C ASP A 593 -31.77 -4.00 0.82
N ALA A 594 -32.71 -3.10 0.51
CA ALA A 594 -33.54 -2.41 1.48
C ALA A 594 -34.43 -3.37 2.30
N ASP A 595 -34.81 -4.51 1.74
CA ASP A 595 -35.71 -5.46 2.40
C ASP A 595 -34.95 -6.43 3.30
N LEU A 596 -33.73 -6.84 2.92
CA LEU A 596 -32.78 -7.48 3.83
C LEU A 596 -32.49 -6.57 5.03
N ILE A 597 -32.12 -5.30 4.79
CA ILE A 597 -31.78 -4.37 5.86
C ILE A 597 -32.97 -4.14 6.80
N ARG A 598 -34.19 -3.95 6.26
CA ARG A 598 -35.42 -3.83 7.07
C ARG A 598 -35.70 -5.09 7.88
N ARG A 599 -35.54 -6.29 7.28
CA ARG A 599 -35.73 -7.57 7.98
C ARG A 599 -34.75 -7.69 9.15
N LEU A 600 -33.46 -7.51 8.90
CA LEU A 600 -32.42 -7.59 9.93
C LEU A 600 -32.65 -6.56 11.05
N ALA A 601 -32.97 -5.31 10.70
CA ALA A 601 -33.29 -4.24 11.65
C ALA A 601 -34.55 -4.50 12.50
N LYS A 602 -35.53 -5.23 11.97
CA LYS A 602 -36.78 -5.57 12.67
C LYS A 602 -36.63 -6.79 13.59
N GLU A 603 -35.84 -7.78 13.17
CA GLU A 603 -35.70 -9.08 13.86
C GLU A 603 -34.60 -9.08 14.95
N HIS A 604 -33.79 -8.03 15.06
CA HIS A 604 -32.59 -8.00 15.92
C HIS A 604 -32.50 -6.71 16.75
N GLU A 605 -31.95 -6.81 17.97
CA GLU A 605 -31.65 -5.65 18.84
C GLU A 605 -30.42 -4.86 18.36
N ILE A 606 -29.49 -5.55 17.69
CA ILE A 606 -28.19 -5.03 17.27
C ILE A 606 -27.96 -5.39 15.80
N LEU A 607 -27.65 -4.40 14.98
CA LEU A 607 -27.20 -4.57 13.60
C LEU A 607 -25.75 -4.10 13.49
N ILE A 608 -24.88 -4.98 12.99
CA ILE A 608 -23.47 -4.71 12.76
C ILE A 608 -23.23 -4.77 11.25
N THR A 609 -22.77 -3.68 10.63
CA THR A 609 -22.26 -3.71 9.25
C THR A 609 -20.77 -4.02 9.27
N ALA A 610 -20.28 -4.89 8.39
CA ALA A 610 -18.85 -5.21 8.28
C ALA A 610 -18.35 -5.00 6.84
N GLU A 611 -17.27 -4.23 6.68
CA GLU A 611 -16.62 -3.97 5.40
C GLU A 611 -15.08 -3.84 5.56
N GLU A 612 -14.35 -4.12 4.49
CA GLU A 612 -12.92 -3.82 4.38
C GLU A 612 -12.68 -2.53 3.59
N GLY A 613 -13.43 -1.48 3.96
CA GLY A 613 -13.42 -0.15 3.37
C GLY A 613 -13.25 0.94 4.43
N SER A 614 -13.04 2.18 4.00
CA SER A 614 -12.92 3.35 4.87
C SER A 614 -14.28 3.84 5.41
N ILE A 615 -14.24 4.82 6.30
CA ILE A 615 -15.41 5.69 6.55
C ILE A 615 -15.93 6.28 5.22
N GLY A 616 -17.25 6.48 5.15
CA GLY A 616 -17.95 6.80 3.89
C GLY A 616 -18.39 5.57 3.08
N GLY A 617 -17.91 4.36 3.42
CA GLY A 617 -18.26 3.12 2.75
C GLY A 617 -19.65 2.54 3.08
N PHE A 618 -19.80 1.24 2.91
CA PHE A 618 -21.04 0.47 3.03
C PHE A 618 -21.82 0.73 4.33
N GLY A 619 -21.14 0.72 5.48
CA GLY A 619 -21.76 1.01 6.77
C GLY A 619 -22.35 2.41 6.85
N SER A 620 -21.76 3.38 6.13
CA SER A 620 -22.27 4.76 6.05
C SER A 620 -23.54 4.82 5.19
N HIS A 621 -23.58 4.10 4.06
CA HIS A 621 -24.77 3.97 3.23
C HIS A 621 -25.93 3.28 3.96
N VAL A 622 -25.67 2.19 4.69
CA VAL A 622 -26.68 1.51 5.52
C VAL A 622 -27.18 2.42 6.65
N SER A 623 -26.28 3.12 7.35
CA SER A 623 -26.64 4.10 8.39
C SER A 623 -27.56 5.20 7.86
N HIS A 624 -27.21 5.77 6.70
CA HIS A 624 -28.01 6.80 6.04
C HIS A 624 -29.40 6.28 5.63
N PHE A 625 -29.49 5.07 5.06
CA PHE A 625 -30.77 4.42 4.75
C PHE A 625 -31.64 4.22 6.01
N LEU A 626 -31.08 3.68 7.09
CA LEU A 626 -31.79 3.43 8.34
C LEU A 626 -32.28 4.75 8.98
N SER A 627 -31.48 5.81 8.90
CA SER A 627 -31.86 7.16 9.35
C SER A 627 -33.01 7.74 8.53
N LEU A 628 -32.91 7.75 7.19
CA LEU A 628 -33.95 8.30 6.32
C LEU A 628 -35.28 7.52 6.36
N ASN A 629 -35.26 6.25 6.77
CA ASN A 629 -36.47 5.44 6.93
C ASN A 629 -37.03 5.46 8.37
N GLY A 630 -36.49 6.30 9.28
CA GLY A 630 -36.93 6.40 10.69
C GLY A 630 -36.64 5.15 11.53
N ILE A 631 -35.78 4.24 11.06
CA ILE A 631 -35.50 2.97 11.73
C ILE A 631 -34.56 3.18 12.93
N LEU A 632 -33.67 4.19 12.86
CA LEU A 632 -32.79 4.58 13.97
C LEU A 632 -33.50 5.38 15.08
N ASP A 633 -34.75 5.80 14.87
CA ASP A 633 -35.57 6.43 15.92
C ASP A 633 -36.11 5.39 16.93
N GLY A 634 -36.02 4.10 16.57
CA GLY A 634 -36.40 2.95 17.40
C GLY A 634 -35.27 2.43 18.30
N PRO A 635 -35.45 1.23 18.89
CA PRO A 635 -34.49 0.65 19.84
C PRO A 635 -33.23 0.01 19.19
N LEU A 636 -33.11 0.06 17.86
CA LEU A 636 -32.05 -0.62 17.11
C LEU A 636 -30.66 -0.03 17.40
N LYS A 637 -29.72 -0.89 17.80
CA LYS A 637 -28.32 -0.50 18.00
C LYS A 637 -27.50 -0.80 16.75
N LEU A 638 -27.25 0.23 15.94
CA LEU A 638 -26.35 0.13 14.79
C LEU A 638 -24.87 0.23 15.22
N ARG A 639 -23.99 -0.61 14.67
CA ARG A 639 -22.53 -0.47 14.73
C ARG A 639 -21.93 -0.76 13.35
N SER A 640 -20.81 -0.10 13.03
CA SER A 640 -20.10 -0.33 11.77
C SER A 640 -18.65 -0.72 12.05
N MET A 641 -18.23 -1.83 11.47
CA MET A 641 -16.88 -2.36 11.43
C MET A 641 -16.32 -2.05 10.04
N MET A 642 -15.40 -1.09 9.97
CA MET A 642 -14.79 -0.53 8.77
C MET A 642 -13.36 -0.12 9.14
N LEU A 643 -12.43 -0.06 8.18
CA LEU A 643 -11.03 0.27 8.45
C LEU A 643 -10.92 1.60 9.24
N PRO A 644 -9.99 1.69 10.21
CA PRO A 644 -9.84 2.90 11.01
C PRO A 644 -9.42 4.09 10.13
N ASP A 645 -9.76 5.30 10.57
CA ASP A 645 -9.45 6.55 9.85
C ASP A 645 -7.98 6.97 10.05
N ARG A 646 -7.09 6.11 9.55
CA ARG A 646 -5.63 6.25 9.51
C ARG A 646 -5.05 5.24 8.53
N TYR A 647 -3.86 5.52 8.02
CA TYR A 647 -3.11 4.54 7.25
C TYR A 647 -2.66 3.35 8.13
N ILE A 648 -2.68 2.15 7.54
CA ILE A 648 -2.16 0.90 8.11
C ILE A 648 -0.87 0.56 7.37
N ASP A 649 0.20 0.27 8.11
CA ASP A 649 1.53 0.08 7.52
C ASP A 649 1.68 -1.28 6.83
N HIS A 650 2.75 -1.48 6.05
CA HIS A 650 3.04 -2.76 5.39
C HIS A 650 3.26 -3.88 6.41
N GLY A 651 2.70 -5.06 6.12
CA GLY A 651 2.86 -6.23 6.98
C GLY A 651 2.33 -7.52 6.36
N ALA A 652 2.29 -8.59 7.14
CA ALA A 652 1.47 -9.74 6.77
C ALA A 652 -0.02 -9.33 6.81
N PRO A 653 -0.89 -9.89 5.94
CA PRO A 653 -2.30 -9.51 5.92
C PRO A 653 -3.01 -9.74 7.26
N GLN A 654 -2.65 -10.80 8.00
CA GLN A 654 -3.15 -11.07 9.34
C GLN A 654 -2.79 -9.93 10.30
N ASP A 655 -1.51 -9.56 10.36
CA ASP A 655 -1.01 -8.48 11.21
C ASP A 655 -1.68 -7.13 10.86
N GLN A 656 -1.95 -6.85 9.58
CA GLN A 656 -2.68 -5.65 9.17
C GLN A 656 -4.15 -5.67 9.62
N ILE A 657 -4.81 -6.83 9.56
CA ILE A 657 -6.17 -7.02 10.09
C ILE A 657 -6.15 -6.86 11.61
N GLU A 658 -5.17 -7.44 12.31
CA GLU A 658 -5.00 -7.26 13.75
C GLU A 658 -4.69 -5.80 14.12
N GLU A 659 -3.96 -5.05 13.30
CA GLU A 659 -3.71 -3.62 13.49
C GLU A 659 -4.97 -2.76 13.22
N ALA A 660 -5.76 -3.13 12.22
CA ALA A 660 -7.07 -2.53 11.94
C ALA A 660 -8.02 -2.77 13.12
N VAL A 661 -8.13 -4.02 13.57
CA VAL A 661 -8.91 -4.49 14.71
C VAL A 661 -8.34 -3.95 16.03
N ALA A 662 -7.05 -3.66 16.15
CA ALA A 662 -6.48 -2.95 17.30
C ALA A 662 -6.93 -1.49 17.29
N GLY A 663 -6.91 -0.83 16.12
CA GLY A 663 -7.55 0.48 15.90
C GLY A 663 -9.05 0.44 16.22
N TRP A 664 -9.70 -0.70 16.02
CA TRP A 664 -11.02 -0.98 16.60
C TRP A 664 -10.87 -1.05 18.13
N CYS A 665 -10.17 -2.00 18.75
CA CYS A 665 -9.97 -2.12 20.21
C CYS A 665 -9.57 -0.83 20.97
N TRP A 666 -8.93 0.17 20.36
CA TRP A 666 -8.74 1.50 20.98
C TRP A 666 -10.04 2.31 21.12
N ARG A 667 -10.99 2.18 20.18
CA ARG A 667 -12.41 2.57 20.33
C ARG A 667 -13.28 1.47 20.99
N TRP A 668 -12.77 0.25 21.07
CA TRP A 668 -13.49 -0.97 21.40
C TRP A 668 -12.83 -1.77 22.54
N THR A 669 -12.30 -1.09 23.58
CA THR A 669 -12.42 -1.62 24.96
C THR A 669 -13.89 -1.99 25.17
N GLY A 670 -14.80 -1.13 24.66
CA GLY A 670 -16.19 -1.40 24.33
C GLY A 670 -16.51 -2.35 23.16
N PHE A 671 -15.71 -3.36 22.79
CA PHE A 671 -16.25 -4.56 22.11
C PHE A 671 -16.61 -5.59 23.16
N LEU A 672 -15.61 -6.25 23.75
CA LEU A 672 -15.83 -7.14 24.87
C LEU A 672 -16.50 -6.39 26.02
N ALA A 673 -16.14 -5.12 26.28
CA ALA A 673 -16.88 -4.33 27.26
C ALA A 673 -18.24 -3.80 26.78
N THR A 674 -18.61 -3.68 25.49
CA THR A 674 -20.04 -3.40 25.16
C THR A 674 -20.87 -4.66 25.27
N VAL A 675 -20.35 -5.81 24.85
CA VAL A 675 -20.98 -7.11 25.08
C VAL A 675 -21.16 -7.33 26.59
N LEU A 676 -20.09 -7.21 27.38
CA LEU A 676 -20.13 -7.36 28.85
C LEU A 676 -20.85 -6.22 29.58
N PHE A 677 -20.87 -4.97 29.10
CA PHE A 677 -21.62 -3.86 29.70
C PHE A 677 -23.11 -3.95 29.39
N VAL A 678 -23.49 -4.41 28.19
CA VAL A 678 -24.87 -4.83 27.91
C VAL A 678 -25.27 -5.97 28.86
N PHE A 679 -24.41 -6.97 29.10
CA PHE A 679 -24.68 -8.01 30.11
C PHE A 679 -24.73 -7.47 31.55
N ARG A 680 -23.92 -6.47 31.91
CA ARG A 680 -23.87 -5.88 33.26
C ARG A 680 -25.03 -4.91 33.55
N VAL A 681 -25.52 -4.20 32.53
CA VAL A 681 -26.75 -3.39 32.59
C VAL A 681 -28.00 -4.28 32.58
N LEU A 682 -27.91 -5.49 32.01
CA LEU A 682 -28.97 -6.51 32.03
C LEU A 682 -28.86 -7.54 33.16
N GLY A 683 -27.96 -7.34 34.14
CA GLY A 683 -28.00 -8.04 35.43
C GLY A 683 -27.33 -9.41 35.53
N PHE A 684 -26.51 -9.84 34.56
CA PHE A 684 -25.79 -11.12 34.64
C PHE A 684 -24.40 -10.97 35.25
N TYR A 685 -24.12 -11.74 36.30
CA TYR A 685 -22.80 -11.84 36.93
C TYR A 685 -21.88 -12.76 36.11
N ILE A 686 -20.64 -12.33 35.88
CA ILE A 686 -19.56 -13.15 35.31
C ILE A 686 -18.42 -13.17 36.33
N ASP A 687 -17.86 -14.36 36.57
CA ASP A 687 -16.78 -14.58 37.54
C ASP A 687 -15.47 -13.92 37.07
N PHE A 688 -14.85 -13.17 37.98
CA PHE A 688 -13.59 -12.46 37.77
C PHE A 688 -12.40 -13.43 37.60
N GLY A 689 -12.51 -14.66 38.12
CA GLY A 689 -11.49 -15.70 37.98
C GLY A 689 -11.22 -16.09 36.52
N SER A 690 -12.27 -16.16 35.69
CA SER A 690 -12.14 -16.52 34.26
C SER A 690 -11.35 -15.48 33.46
N VAL A 691 -11.50 -14.19 33.78
CA VAL A 691 -10.81 -13.08 33.11
C VAL A 691 -9.30 -13.10 33.39
N MET A 692 -8.93 -13.37 34.65
CA MET A 692 -7.51 -13.41 35.06
C MET A 692 -6.77 -14.64 34.52
N SER A 693 -7.47 -15.76 34.30
CA SER A 693 -6.90 -16.94 33.64
C SER A 693 -6.52 -16.66 32.18
N TRP A 694 -7.38 -15.92 31.47
CA TRP A 694 -7.19 -15.57 30.06
C TRP A 694 -5.99 -14.63 29.83
N LEU A 695 -5.79 -13.64 30.71
CA LEU A 695 -4.64 -12.72 30.64
C LEU A 695 -3.28 -13.43 30.77
N ARG A 696 -3.22 -14.61 31.41
CA ARG A 696 -1.98 -15.41 31.50
C ARG A 696 -1.66 -16.20 30.22
N TRP A 697 -2.63 -16.45 29.35
CA TRP A 697 -2.43 -17.18 28.09
C TRP A 697 -2.08 -16.28 26.91
N GLY A 698 -2.36 -14.96 27.00
CA GLY A 698 -2.13 -14.00 25.90
C GLY A 698 -0.68 -13.61 25.61
N GLY A 699 0.31 -14.21 26.26
CA GLY A 699 1.75 -13.98 25.97
C GLY A 699 2.29 -12.58 26.30
N PHE A 700 1.47 -11.65 26.80
CA PHE A 700 1.93 -10.34 27.24
C PHE A 700 2.83 -10.46 28.48
N ALA A 701 4.07 -10.01 28.37
CA ALA A 701 4.95 -9.79 29.51
C ALA A 701 4.40 -8.62 30.35
N VAL A 702 3.54 -8.94 31.31
CA VAL A 702 3.07 -7.97 32.31
C VAL A 702 4.26 -7.58 33.18
N ASP A 703 4.55 -6.29 33.24
CA ASP A 703 5.62 -5.73 34.08
C ASP A 703 5.50 -6.26 35.53
N PRO A 704 6.56 -6.86 36.11
CA PRO A 704 6.56 -7.34 37.49
C PRO A 704 6.14 -6.27 38.52
N VAL A 705 6.45 -5.00 38.26
CA VAL A 705 6.07 -3.86 39.11
C VAL A 705 4.56 -3.60 39.01
N LEU A 706 3.98 -3.68 37.81
CA LEU A 706 2.54 -3.56 37.61
C LEU A 706 1.79 -4.72 38.30
N LEU A 707 2.33 -5.94 38.20
CA LEU A 707 1.77 -7.13 38.84
C LEU A 707 1.84 -7.03 40.38
N ALA A 708 2.99 -6.57 40.92
CA ALA A 708 3.16 -6.35 42.35
C ALA A 708 2.21 -5.26 42.89
N ASN A 709 2.05 -4.15 42.17
CA ASN A 709 1.13 -3.08 42.54
C ASN A 709 -0.34 -3.54 42.50
N LEU A 710 -0.75 -4.33 41.50
CA LEU A 710 -2.09 -4.91 41.45
C LEU A 710 -2.36 -5.91 42.60
N VAL A 711 -1.35 -6.68 43.03
CA VAL A 711 -1.44 -7.55 44.21
C VAL A 711 -1.53 -6.73 45.50
N ALA A 712 -0.72 -5.67 45.66
CA ALA A 712 -0.77 -4.79 46.82
C ALA A 712 -2.12 -4.05 46.95
N ILE A 713 -2.68 -3.58 45.83
CA ILE A 713 -4.02 -2.98 45.75
C ILE A 713 -5.09 -3.99 46.17
N ARG A 714 -4.99 -5.26 45.73
CA ARG A 714 -5.91 -6.32 46.14
C ARG A 714 -5.82 -6.61 47.64
N SER A 715 -4.62 -6.78 48.20
CA SER A 715 -4.45 -6.98 49.65
C SER A 715 -4.99 -5.80 50.46
N SER A 716 -4.82 -4.57 49.98
CA SER A 716 -5.38 -3.36 50.61
C SER A 716 -6.91 -3.31 50.55
N TYR A 717 -7.50 -3.78 49.44
CA TYR A 717 -8.96 -3.90 49.28
C TYR A 717 -9.53 -5.00 50.20
N ASP A 718 -8.91 -6.18 50.23
CA ASP A 718 -9.36 -7.30 51.06
C ASP A 718 -9.23 -6.96 52.57
N LEU A 719 -8.23 -6.16 52.98
CA LEU A 719 -8.15 -5.58 54.33
C LEU A 719 -9.30 -4.59 54.61
N ALA A 720 -9.51 -3.61 53.71
CA ALA A 720 -10.55 -2.59 53.89
C ALA A 720 -11.98 -3.16 53.90
N VAL A 721 -12.23 -4.28 53.20
CA VAL A 721 -13.52 -4.99 53.23
C VAL A 721 -13.72 -5.74 54.55
N ASN A 722 -12.67 -6.29 55.15
CA ASN A 722 -12.74 -7.00 56.43
C ASN A 722 -12.93 -6.04 57.62
N ASP A 723 -12.24 -4.90 57.65
CA ASP A 723 -12.45 -3.87 58.70
C ASP A 723 -13.88 -3.31 58.71
N LEU A 724 -14.55 -3.25 57.53
CA LEU A 724 -15.95 -2.85 57.42
C LEU A 724 -16.96 -3.94 57.83
N GLY A 725 -16.51 -5.16 58.12
CA GLY A 725 -17.35 -6.26 58.61
C GLY A 725 -17.57 -6.26 60.13
N GLY A 726 -16.89 -5.39 60.86
CA GLY A 726 -16.71 -5.48 62.32
C GLY A 726 -17.50 -4.50 63.19
N SER A 727 -18.82 -4.28 62.99
CA SER A 727 -19.72 -3.88 64.11
C SER A 727 -21.22 -3.82 63.76
N ALA A 728 -22.02 -4.36 64.68
CA ALA A 728 -23.42 -4.04 65.05
C ALA A 728 -24.50 -3.83 63.96
N GLY A 729 -25.63 -4.54 64.13
CA GLY A 729 -26.78 -4.46 63.23
C GLY A 729 -27.57 -3.14 63.31
N GLY A 730 -28.11 -2.73 62.17
CA GLY A 730 -28.99 -1.56 62.02
C GLY A 730 -29.28 -1.30 60.55
N SER A 731 -30.51 -0.91 60.21
CA SER A 731 -30.99 -0.72 58.84
C SER A 731 -30.13 0.27 58.02
N GLY A 732 -29.33 -0.23 57.06
CA GLY A 732 -28.35 0.58 56.31
C GLY A 732 -28.11 0.22 54.84
N GLY A 733 -29.00 -0.57 54.21
CA GLY A 733 -28.80 -1.23 52.91
C GLY A 733 -28.63 -0.35 51.65
N HIS A 734 -28.48 0.98 51.77
CA HIS A 734 -28.29 1.89 50.62
C HIS A 734 -26.99 2.71 50.66
N ARG A 735 -26.37 2.97 51.82
CA ARG A 735 -25.11 3.74 51.88
C ARG A 735 -23.89 2.92 51.42
N ASN A 736 -23.82 1.63 51.77
CA ASN A 736 -22.66 0.79 51.42
C ASN A 736 -22.56 0.46 49.91
N ARG A 737 -23.69 0.37 49.19
CA ARG A 737 -23.68 0.24 47.71
C ARG A 737 -23.14 1.50 47.01
N TRP A 738 -23.43 2.69 47.55
CA TRP A 738 -22.99 3.95 46.96
C TRP A 738 -21.48 4.20 47.10
N TRP A 739 -20.89 3.82 48.25
CA TRP A 739 -19.43 3.90 48.44
C TRP A 739 -18.69 2.87 47.59
N SER A 740 -19.19 1.62 47.52
CA SER A 740 -18.65 0.57 46.65
C SER A 740 -18.53 1.02 45.18
N GLN A 741 -19.57 1.67 44.64
CA GLN A 741 -19.56 2.15 43.25
C GLN A 741 -18.56 3.29 43.02
N LYS A 742 -18.48 4.27 43.92
CA LYS A 742 -17.52 5.38 43.78
C LYS A 742 -16.07 4.91 43.84
N SER A 743 -15.72 4.03 44.77
CA SER A 743 -14.35 3.49 44.88
C SER A 743 -13.94 2.66 43.67
N MET A 744 -14.87 1.87 43.09
CA MET A 744 -14.58 1.09 41.89
C MET A 744 -14.45 1.97 40.62
N VAL A 745 -15.22 3.06 40.53
CA VAL A 745 -15.05 4.09 39.48
C VAL A 745 -13.71 4.83 39.64
N LEU A 746 -13.31 5.16 40.87
CA LEU A 746 -11.99 5.76 41.15
C LEU A 746 -10.85 4.82 40.74
N LEU A 747 -10.98 3.52 41.00
CA LEU A 747 -9.99 2.52 40.62
C LEU A 747 -9.86 2.40 39.10
N VAL A 748 -11.00 2.32 38.38
CA VAL A 748 -11.00 2.28 36.90
C VAL A 748 -10.43 3.57 36.31
N LEU A 749 -10.75 4.74 36.87
CA LEU A 749 -10.16 6.02 36.45
C LEU A 749 -8.65 6.06 36.72
N ALA A 750 -8.18 5.62 37.88
CA ALA A 750 -6.76 5.58 38.22
C ALA A 750 -5.98 4.62 37.30
N THR A 751 -6.50 3.41 37.04
CA THR A 751 -5.89 2.46 36.10
C THR A 751 -5.88 3.02 34.67
N THR A 752 -6.95 3.70 34.26
CA THR A 752 -7.03 4.35 32.93
C THR A 752 -6.02 5.50 32.82
N VAL A 753 -5.89 6.36 33.84
CA VAL A 753 -4.94 7.49 33.86
C VAL A 753 -3.49 6.99 33.87
N MET A 754 -3.17 5.93 34.64
CA MET A 754 -1.85 5.31 34.63
C MET A 754 -1.51 4.67 33.26
N MET A 755 -2.48 4.07 32.58
CA MET A 755 -2.31 3.54 31.21
C MET A 755 -2.21 4.64 30.15
N VAL A 756 -2.82 5.81 30.36
CA VAL A 756 -2.87 6.91 29.38
C VAL A 756 -1.68 7.86 29.46
N THR A 757 -1.11 8.10 30.64
CA THR A 757 -0.10 9.16 30.82
C THR A 757 1.34 8.67 30.78
N GLY A 758 1.61 7.41 31.11
CA GLY A 758 2.99 6.88 31.19
C GLY A 758 3.87 7.54 32.27
N VAL A 759 3.29 8.36 33.15
CA VAL A 759 4.00 9.07 34.21
C VAL A 759 3.84 8.31 35.53
N VAL A 760 4.94 7.71 36.01
CA VAL A 760 5.05 7.21 37.39
C VAL A 760 5.50 8.38 38.28
N THR A 761 4.56 9.02 38.97
CA THR A 761 4.90 9.86 40.13
C THR A 761 4.96 8.99 41.37
N GLU A 762 6.12 8.93 42.03
CA GLU A 762 6.23 8.37 43.38
C GLU A 762 5.34 9.14 44.35
N VAL A 763 4.37 8.45 44.95
CA VAL A 763 3.65 8.97 46.11
C VAL A 763 4.47 8.65 47.35
N THR A 764 5.47 9.49 47.66
CA THR A 764 6.04 9.52 49.00
C THR A 764 5.05 10.19 49.96
N GLY A 765 4.83 9.58 51.11
CA GLY A 765 3.67 9.91 51.96
C GLY A 765 3.77 11.29 52.62
N GLY A 766 2.70 12.08 52.53
CA GLY A 766 2.58 13.34 53.26
C GLY A 766 1.50 14.28 52.72
N HIS A 767 0.35 14.30 53.41
CA HIS A 767 -0.74 15.29 53.29
C HIS A 767 -1.49 15.40 51.95
N THR A 768 -2.75 14.97 51.99
CA THR A 768 -3.79 15.25 51.00
C THR A 768 -4.28 16.69 51.08
N LYS A 769 -4.51 17.29 49.90
CA LYS A 769 -5.47 18.38 49.68
C LYS A 769 -6.09 18.24 48.30
#